data_AF-A0A091E907-F1
#
_entry.id   AF-A0A091E907-F1
#
_cell.length_a   1.000
_cell.length_b   1.000
_cell.length_c   1.000
_cell.angle_alpha   90.00
_cell.angle_beta   90.00
_cell.angle_gamma   90.00
#
_symmetry.space_group_name_H-M   'P 1'
#
loop_
_entity.id
_entity.type
_entity.pdbx_description
1 polymer ?
#
loop_
_entity_poly.entity_id
_entity_poly.type
_entity_poly.pdbx_seq_one_letter_code
_entity_poly.pdbx_strand_id
1 'polypeptide(L)'
;LLSNNKITVLENGSFFGLRALEKLDLKNNLISTVQPGAFLGLPELKRLDLSNNRIGCLSASVFQGLPNLLRLNMSGNIFSSLPPGVFDELPSLKVVDFATEYLTCDCNLRWVLPWARERLAQISERTAVHTHHLIPSLRQVVFQGDRLPFQGTATYLDNSTQIRWFHNREPVEEDEQTGIIVEESLIHDCTFITSELILSNIHVSANGEWECAVSTSQGNVSKKVEIVVLETSASYCPAERVTNNRGDFRWGPRWRKCCRAALQMPINASNALTLAHQLRVYTAEAANFSDMVDVLYVAQMIEKFIGYVDQIKQLTDVIVEMASNIMLVDDHILWMSQKEEKACSSIVRSLERIAAHTLGSNSQHMAVVRGNMGWGWVGGGCRGRSGWDAGVGSLAMPGGSLPVPGLMTTPRCCAWQNSRNIAFEAYVVKPESYVGLSCVAFQRREGVPPGPMPGADCKLQLLVFRNGKLFCSTGNSSRLADDGKRRSVATPVIYAGTYGCGVGNLSEPVAVSLRHPGEGTDPVAAYWNFEVLGGMGGWSAEGGQLAAREPNVTSVRCRHLSNVAVLMELSGFPSEAQSAAEVLHPAMYTCTAVLLLCLFTTIITYIVHHGTILIPRKGWHMLLNLCFHIAMTAAVFAGGITLTGYRAVCQAVGIILHYSSLSTLLWMAVKARVLYKEVTWKAPQQPDGDTSQAAPRPMLRFYLIAGGIPLIICGITAAVNIQNYHDNNPYCWLVWRPSLGAFYVPVAFILLVTWIYFLCAGLSLQCRPSHRKDIPEPLEPPPRLGGTSDLLTDSGSISVTLHSGPPCPEGDGVYSLR
;
A
#
# COMPACT_ATOMS: atom_id res chain seq x y z
N LEU A 1 37.76 28.29 -18.60
CA LEU A 1 37.31 26.89 -18.62
C LEU A 1 37.16 26.47 -17.16
N LEU A 2 35.99 25.97 -16.76
CA LEU A 2 35.68 25.54 -15.40
C LEU A 2 35.12 24.10 -15.37
N SER A 3 35.25 23.37 -16.47
CA SER A 3 34.75 22.00 -16.63
C SER A 3 35.55 20.96 -15.84
N ASN A 4 34.89 19.85 -15.50
CA ASN A 4 35.45 18.75 -14.68
C ASN A 4 35.87 19.16 -13.25
N ASN A 5 35.14 20.10 -12.63
CA ASN A 5 35.34 20.50 -11.25
C ASN A 5 34.20 19.97 -10.35
N LYS A 6 34.13 20.45 -9.10
CA LYS A 6 33.09 20.08 -8.12
C LYS A 6 32.15 21.25 -7.81
N ILE A 7 31.91 22.14 -8.78
CA ILE A 7 31.02 23.29 -8.62
C ILE A 7 29.59 22.77 -8.46
N THR A 8 28.89 23.18 -7.39
CA THR A 8 27.51 22.73 -7.05
C THR A 8 26.45 23.80 -7.24
N VAL A 9 26.82 25.08 -7.10
CA VAL A 9 25.93 26.24 -7.19
C VAL A 9 26.61 27.32 -8.03
N LEU A 10 25.84 28.00 -8.88
CA LEU A 10 26.22 29.28 -9.48
C LEU A 10 25.42 30.40 -8.80
N GLU A 11 26.11 31.27 -8.08
CA GLU A 11 25.52 32.39 -7.34
C GLU A 11 25.33 33.62 -8.24
N ASN A 12 24.40 34.50 -7.87
CA ASN A 12 24.18 35.77 -8.58
C ASN A 12 25.49 36.59 -8.66
N GLY A 13 25.86 37.02 -9.86
CA GLY A 13 27.11 37.76 -10.08
C GLY A 13 28.41 36.93 -10.04
N SER A 14 28.35 35.58 -10.05
CA SER A 14 29.53 34.69 -10.08
C SER A 14 30.57 35.03 -11.18
N PHE A 15 30.12 35.67 -12.27
CA PHE A 15 30.96 36.06 -13.41
C PHE A 15 31.00 37.57 -13.65
N PHE A 16 30.62 38.38 -12.66
CA PHE A 16 30.53 39.83 -12.80
C PHE A 16 31.90 40.45 -13.13
N GLY A 17 31.92 41.36 -14.09
CA GLY A 17 33.15 42.01 -14.56
C GLY A 17 33.88 41.28 -15.70
N LEU A 18 33.55 40.02 -16.02
CA LEU A 18 34.15 39.26 -17.13
C LEU A 18 33.58 39.67 -18.51
N ARG A 19 33.51 40.98 -18.79
CA ARG A 19 32.75 41.57 -19.90
C ARG A 19 33.19 41.11 -21.30
N ALA A 20 34.45 40.70 -21.46
CA ALA A 20 35.02 40.23 -22.73
C ALA A 20 34.99 38.69 -22.91
N LEU A 21 34.34 37.95 -22.01
CA LEU A 21 34.34 36.48 -22.06
C LEU A 21 33.39 35.95 -23.15
N GLU A 22 33.93 35.39 -24.23
CA GLU A 22 33.12 34.81 -25.32
C GLU A 22 32.64 33.37 -25.08
N LYS A 23 33.33 32.60 -24.23
CA LYS A 23 33.12 31.15 -24.07
C LYS A 23 33.23 30.72 -22.62
N LEU A 24 32.19 30.08 -22.10
CA LEU A 24 32.13 29.54 -20.74
C LEU A 24 31.81 28.05 -20.80
N ASP A 25 32.77 27.23 -20.40
CA ASP A 25 32.64 25.77 -20.29
C ASP A 25 32.57 25.40 -18.82
N LEU A 26 31.42 24.85 -18.40
CA LEU A 26 31.08 24.39 -17.05
C LEU A 26 30.66 22.91 -17.05
N LYS A 27 30.88 22.16 -18.15
CA LYS A 27 30.44 20.76 -18.26
C LYS A 27 31.09 19.84 -17.23
N ASN A 28 30.47 18.70 -16.95
CA ASN A 28 30.97 17.69 -16.01
C ASN A 28 31.25 18.29 -14.61
N ASN A 29 30.32 19.08 -14.09
CA ASN A 29 30.36 19.57 -12.69
C ASN A 29 29.22 18.92 -11.90
N LEU A 30 28.92 19.45 -10.70
CA LEU A 30 27.83 18.98 -9.84
C LEU A 30 26.73 20.04 -9.71
N ILE A 31 26.60 20.95 -10.69
CA ILE A 31 25.75 22.14 -10.59
C ILE A 31 24.29 21.70 -10.52
N SER A 32 23.66 21.86 -9.37
CA SER A 32 22.24 21.59 -9.15
C SER A 32 21.39 22.85 -9.16
N THR A 33 22.02 24.01 -8.90
CA THR A 33 21.32 25.28 -8.69
C THR A 33 22.04 26.40 -9.42
N VAL A 34 21.33 27.07 -10.31
CA VAL A 34 21.78 28.30 -10.98
C VAL A 34 20.86 29.41 -10.50
N GLN A 35 21.41 30.36 -9.73
CA GLN A 35 20.61 31.47 -9.21
C GLN A 35 20.22 32.45 -10.35
N PRO A 36 19.04 33.10 -10.27
CA PRO A 36 18.72 34.21 -11.17
C PRO A 36 19.83 35.26 -11.16
N GLY A 37 20.29 35.65 -12.34
CA GLY A 37 21.38 36.60 -12.50
C GLY A 37 22.80 36.03 -12.34
N ALA A 38 22.99 34.71 -12.21
CA ALA A 38 24.33 34.10 -12.15
C ALA A 38 25.23 34.46 -13.35
N PHE A 39 24.65 34.72 -14.52
CA PHE A 39 25.34 35.11 -15.75
C PHE A 39 25.36 36.63 -16.02
N LEU A 40 24.90 37.48 -15.07
CA LEU A 40 24.95 38.93 -15.23
C LEU A 40 26.39 39.43 -15.35
N GLY A 41 26.62 40.30 -16.33
CA GLY A 41 27.95 40.86 -16.64
C GLY A 41 28.73 40.13 -17.75
N LEU A 42 28.08 39.20 -18.47
CA LEU A 42 28.65 38.44 -19.60
C LEU A 42 28.07 38.84 -20.99
N PRO A 43 28.11 40.13 -21.40
CA PRO A 43 27.45 40.60 -22.63
C PRO A 43 28.04 40.00 -23.92
N GLU A 44 29.33 39.66 -23.94
CA GLU A 44 30.01 39.11 -25.14
C GLU A 44 29.95 37.57 -25.23
N LEU A 45 29.27 36.89 -24.31
CA LEU A 45 29.26 35.43 -24.25
C LEU A 45 28.50 34.83 -25.45
N LYS A 46 29.23 34.11 -26.30
CA LYS A 46 28.73 33.48 -27.53
C LYS A 46 28.48 31.98 -27.37
N ARG A 47 29.12 31.32 -26.39
CA ARG A 47 28.95 29.88 -26.13
C ARG A 47 28.95 29.57 -24.63
N LEU A 48 27.92 28.84 -24.19
CA LEU A 48 27.75 28.34 -22.83
C LEU A 48 27.54 26.83 -22.86
N ASP A 49 28.37 26.09 -22.13
CA ASP A 49 28.25 24.63 -21.96
C ASP A 49 28.03 24.28 -20.49
N LEU A 50 26.83 23.80 -20.18
CA LEU A 50 26.36 23.33 -18.87
C LEU A 50 26.10 21.81 -18.88
N SER A 51 26.54 21.08 -19.91
CA SER A 51 26.23 19.66 -20.06
C SER A 51 26.79 18.77 -18.94
N ASN A 52 26.14 17.63 -18.69
CA ASN A 52 26.52 16.68 -17.63
C ASN A 52 26.67 17.35 -16.26
N ASN A 53 25.60 18.02 -15.82
CA ASN A 53 25.46 18.60 -14.49
C ASN A 53 24.23 18.00 -13.80
N ARG A 54 23.73 18.62 -12.71
CA ARG A 54 22.58 18.13 -11.93
C ARG A 54 21.42 19.12 -11.91
N ILE A 55 21.27 19.93 -12.97
CA ILE A 55 20.22 20.93 -13.07
C ILE A 55 18.88 20.23 -13.28
N GLY A 56 17.98 20.30 -12.29
CA GLY A 56 16.64 19.68 -12.34
C GLY A 56 15.50 20.64 -12.67
N CYS A 57 15.69 21.94 -12.45
CA CYS A 57 14.70 22.97 -12.77
C CYS A 57 15.41 24.20 -13.34
N LEU A 58 14.79 24.84 -14.33
CA LEU A 58 15.23 26.10 -14.92
C LEU A 58 14.13 27.15 -14.68
N SER A 59 14.50 28.37 -14.28
CA SER A 59 13.57 29.50 -14.23
C SER A 59 13.61 30.27 -15.55
N ALA A 60 12.53 30.97 -15.91
CA ALA A 60 12.49 31.77 -17.15
C ALA A 60 13.62 32.82 -17.23
N SER A 61 14.03 33.36 -16.08
CA SER A 61 15.11 34.35 -15.94
C SER A 61 16.53 33.76 -15.77
N VAL A 62 16.72 32.44 -15.84
CA VAL A 62 18.01 31.81 -15.52
C VAL A 62 19.14 32.23 -16.47
N PHE A 63 18.82 32.59 -17.72
CA PHE A 63 19.77 33.04 -18.75
C PHE A 63 19.80 34.56 -18.94
N GLN A 64 19.21 35.33 -18.03
CA GLN A 64 19.21 36.79 -18.08
C GLN A 64 20.65 37.35 -18.11
N GLY A 65 20.89 38.32 -19.01
CA GLY A 65 22.19 38.96 -19.20
C GLY A 65 23.08 38.35 -20.30
N LEU A 66 22.54 37.45 -21.14
CA LEU A 66 23.27 36.75 -22.22
C LEU A 66 22.79 37.13 -23.65
N PRO A 67 22.77 38.43 -24.04
CA PRO A 67 22.13 38.90 -25.28
C PRO A 67 22.79 38.35 -26.57
N ASN A 68 24.09 38.07 -26.55
CA ASN A 68 24.88 37.63 -27.71
C ASN A 68 25.11 36.10 -27.76
N LEU A 69 24.43 35.32 -26.92
CA LEU A 69 24.64 33.88 -26.85
C LEU A 69 24.17 33.19 -28.13
N LEU A 70 25.09 32.53 -28.85
CA LEU A 70 24.81 31.84 -30.12
C LEU A 70 24.57 30.34 -29.93
N ARG A 71 25.21 29.72 -28.95
CA ARG A 71 25.11 28.28 -28.65
C ARG A 71 24.99 28.00 -27.16
N LEU A 72 23.98 27.23 -26.80
CA LEU A 72 23.71 26.75 -25.44
C LEU A 72 23.65 25.22 -25.42
N ASN A 73 24.46 24.58 -24.58
CA ASN A 73 24.40 23.14 -24.34
C ASN A 73 24.03 22.89 -22.88
N MET A 74 22.95 22.14 -22.65
CA MET A 74 22.45 21.72 -21.34
C MET A 74 22.18 20.20 -21.28
N SER A 75 22.63 19.44 -22.28
CA SER A 75 22.41 17.98 -22.37
C SER A 75 22.95 17.23 -21.14
N GLY A 76 22.37 16.06 -20.83
CA GLY A 76 22.81 15.22 -19.71
C GLY A 76 22.58 15.84 -18.31
N ASN A 77 21.62 16.75 -18.18
CA ASN A 77 21.10 17.24 -16.89
C ASN A 77 19.82 16.48 -16.49
N ILE A 78 19.23 16.79 -15.34
CA ILE A 78 18.13 16.01 -14.73
C ILE A 78 16.76 16.73 -14.75
N PHE A 79 16.56 17.67 -15.68
CA PHE A 79 15.26 18.33 -15.87
C PHE A 79 14.28 17.44 -16.63
N SER A 80 13.02 17.41 -16.19
CA SER A 80 11.96 16.63 -16.84
C SER A 80 11.15 17.42 -17.86
N SER A 81 11.10 18.75 -17.76
CA SER A 81 10.43 19.64 -18.72
C SER A 81 11.15 20.98 -18.84
N LEU A 82 10.80 21.77 -19.88
CA LEU A 82 11.30 23.13 -20.08
C LEU A 82 10.11 24.11 -19.99
N PRO A 83 10.10 25.05 -19.02
CA PRO A 83 8.99 25.97 -18.88
C PRO A 83 8.94 26.95 -20.06
N PRO A 84 7.74 27.36 -20.51
CA PRO A 84 7.58 28.40 -21.53
C PRO A 84 8.37 29.67 -21.19
N GLY A 85 9.04 30.24 -22.20
CA GLY A 85 9.81 31.48 -22.10
C GLY A 85 11.22 31.36 -21.52
N VAL A 86 11.71 30.16 -21.19
CA VAL A 86 13.11 29.96 -20.70
C VAL A 86 14.20 30.39 -21.68
N PHE A 87 13.87 30.59 -22.96
CA PHE A 87 14.80 31.10 -23.98
C PHE A 87 14.46 32.52 -24.47
N ASP A 88 13.54 33.24 -23.81
CA ASP A 88 13.13 34.56 -24.29
C ASP A 88 14.24 35.59 -24.15
N GLU A 89 14.97 35.57 -23.02
CA GLU A 89 16.17 36.36 -22.70
C GLU A 89 17.39 36.06 -23.60
N LEU A 90 17.26 35.16 -24.58
CA LEU A 90 18.32 34.73 -25.50
C LEU A 90 17.97 35.11 -26.96
N PRO A 91 18.01 36.39 -27.34
CA PRO A 91 17.58 36.86 -28.67
C PRO A 91 18.51 36.40 -29.81
N SER A 92 19.78 36.12 -29.53
CA SER A 92 20.78 35.70 -30.53
C SER A 92 20.96 34.18 -30.68
N LEU A 93 20.17 33.37 -29.98
CA LEU A 93 20.41 31.93 -29.89
C LEU A 93 20.14 31.20 -31.22
N LYS A 94 21.17 30.51 -31.74
CA LYS A 94 21.11 29.80 -33.02
C LYS A 94 21.15 28.28 -32.90
N VAL A 95 21.77 27.75 -31.85
CA VAL A 95 21.85 26.30 -31.59
C VAL A 95 21.58 26.03 -30.12
N VAL A 96 20.67 25.10 -29.85
CA VAL A 96 20.39 24.62 -28.49
C VAL A 96 20.46 23.10 -28.44
N ASP A 97 21.10 22.56 -27.41
CA ASP A 97 21.08 21.14 -27.06
C ASP A 97 20.57 20.98 -25.63
N PHE A 98 19.47 20.26 -25.46
CA PHE A 98 18.82 19.98 -24.17
C PHE A 98 18.48 18.48 -24.03
N ALA A 99 19.15 17.61 -24.79
CA ALA A 99 18.88 16.17 -24.77
C ALA A 99 19.17 15.55 -23.39
N THR A 100 18.19 14.85 -22.81
CA THR A 100 18.33 14.11 -21.55
C THR A 100 17.34 12.95 -21.47
N GLU A 101 17.71 11.89 -20.75
CA GLU A 101 16.91 10.69 -20.49
C GLU A 101 15.67 10.97 -19.62
N TYR A 102 15.65 12.11 -18.92
CA TYR A 102 14.56 12.49 -18.00
C TYR A 102 13.47 13.33 -18.67
N LEU A 103 13.65 13.78 -19.91
CA LEU A 103 12.75 14.72 -20.59
C LEU A 103 11.43 14.04 -20.98
N THR A 104 10.34 14.41 -20.32
CA THR A 104 9.00 13.90 -20.63
C THR A 104 8.37 14.73 -21.74
N CYS A 105 8.10 14.12 -22.90
CA CYS A 105 7.41 14.77 -24.02
C CYS A 105 5.91 14.96 -23.71
N ASP A 106 5.60 16.05 -23.02
CA ASP A 106 4.26 16.44 -22.59
C ASP A 106 3.80 17.76 -23.23
N CYS A 107 2.60 18.21 -22.86
CA CYS A 107 2.04 19.49 -23.31
C CYS A 107 2.90 20.72 -22.92
N ASN A 108 3.76 20.62 -21.90
CA ASN A 108 4.62 21.72 -21.45
C ASN A 108 5.81 21.95 -22.40
N LEU A 109 6.16 20.99 -23.25
CA LEU A 109 7.18 21.15 -24.31
C LEU A 109 6.62 21.60 -25.67
N ARG A 110 5.28 21.72 -25.81
CA ARG A 110 4.61 22.09 -27.07
C ARG A 110 5.12 23.40 -27.69
N TRP A 111 5.57 24.35 -26.87
CA TRP A 111 6.06 25.66 -27.31
C TRP A 111 7.44 25.62 -28.01
N VAL A 112 8.23 24.57 -27.78
CA VAL A 112 9.62 24.49 -28.25
C VAL A 112 9.71 24.40 -29.78
N LEU A 113 8.80 23.66 -30.42
CA LEU A 113 8.76 23.52 -31.88
C LEU A 113 8.34 24.82 -32.61
N PRO A 114 7.26 25.53 -32.21
CA PRO A 114 6.97 26.88 -32.68
C PRO A 114 8.14 27.85 -32.46
N TRP A 115 8.69 27.92 -31.25
CA TRP A 115 9.80 28.82 -30.91
C TRP A 115 11.03 28.59 -31.81
N ALA A 116 11.43 27.33 -32.02
CA ALA A 116 12.57 26.99 -32.87
C ALA A 116 12.34 27.38 -34.33
N ARG A 117 11.11 27.18 -34.84
CA ARG A 117 10.71 27.57 -36.20
C ARG A 117 10.69 29.09 -36.37
N GLU A 118 10.11 29.82 -35.43
CA GLU A 118 10.00 31.30 -35.45
C GLU A 118 11.36 31.99 -35.36
N ARG A 119 12.26 31.51 -34.49
CA ARG A 119 13.61 32.08 -34.31
C ARG A 119 14.68 31.50 -35.24
N LEU A 120 14.31 30.58 -36.15
CA LEU A 120 15.24 29.82 -37.01
C LEU A 120 16.37 29.13 -36.21
N ALA A 121 16.06 28.69 -34.98
CA ALA A 121 17.02 28.07 -34.08
C ALA A 121 17.11 26.55 -34.34
N GLN A 122 18.35 26.04 -34.44
CA GLN A 122 18.63 24.63 -34.62
C GLN A 122 18.60 23.91 -33.27
N ILE A 123 17.69 22.96 -33.12
CA ILE A 123 17.73 21.96 -32.04
C ILE A 123 18.74 20.88 -32.47
N SER A 124 19.65 20.50 -31.56
CA SER A 124 20.67 19.46 -31.80
C SER A 124 20.03 18.13 -32.24
N GLU A 125 20.59 17.46 -33.27
CA GLU A 125 20.11 16.16 -33.80
C GLU A 125 20.06 15.05 -32.74
N ARG A 126 20.81 15.19 -31.64
CA ARG A 126 20.77 14.29 -30.48
C ARG A 126 19.47 14.39 -29.68
N THR A 127 18.68 15.44 -29.92
CA THR A 127 17.38 15.72 -29.29
C THR A 127 16.24 15.07 -30.08
N ALA A 128 16.42 13.82 -30.49
CA ALA A 128 15.50 13.12 -31.38
C ALA A 128 14.30 12.54 -30.61
N VAL A 129 13.14 13.21 -30.64
CA VAL A 129 11.88 12.67 -30.13
C VAL A 129 11.29 11.67 -31.15
N HIS A 130 11.89 10.48 -31.23
CA HIS A 130 11.38 9.35 -32.01
C HIS A 130 10.96 8.21 -31.07
N THR A 131 9.78 8.33 -30.49
CA THR A 131 9.20 7.29 -29.63
C THR A 131 8.55 6.22 -30.50
N HIS A 132 9.33 5.26 -30.99
CA HIS A 132 8.79 3.99 -31.48
C HIS A 132 9.01 2.91 -30.42
N HIS A 133 7.94 2.38 -29.85
CA HIS A 133 7.95 1.32 -28.84
C HIS A 133 7.12 0.12 -29.32
N LEU A 134 7.57 -1.06 -28.95
CA LEU A 134 6.87 -2.32 -29.12
C LEU A 134 6.89 -3.01 -27.76
N ILE A 135 5.73 -3.41 -27.26
CA ILE A 135 5.54 -4.14 -26.00
C ILE A 135 4.87 -5.48 -26.35
N PRO A 136 5.38 -6.64 -25.88
CA PRO A 136 6.69 -6.82 -25.27
C PRO A 136 7.83 -6.39 -26.20
N SER A 137 8.98 -6.00 -25.64
CA SER A 137 10.16 -5.51 -26.40
C SER A 137 11.32 -6.52 -26.49
N LEU A 138 11.14 -7.71 -25.91
CA LEU A 138 12.13 -8.76 -25.77
C LEU A 138 11.55 -10.09 -26.24
N ARG A 139 12.43 -11.05 -26.61
CA ARG A 139 12.06 -12.42 -26.98
C ARG A 139 11.13 -13.06 -25.95
N GLN A 140 10.03 -13.65 -26.40
CA GLN A 140 9.03 -14.32 -25.57
C GLN A 140 9.14 -15.84 -25.69
N VAL A 141 8.86 -16.54 -24.59
CA VAL A 141 8.67 -17.99 -24.57
C VAL A 141 7.29 -18.24 -23.98
N VAL A 142 6.41 -18.87 -24.76
CA VAL A 142 4.99 -19.04 -24.44
C VAL A 142 4.57 -20.50 -24.63
N PHE A 143 3.53 -20.95 -23.93
CA PHE A 143 2.99 -22.28 -24.13
C PHE A 143 1.84 -22.25 -25.15
N GLN A 144 1.62 -23.40 -25.79
CA GLN A 144 0.46 -23.58 -26.65
C GLN A 144 -0.83 -23.32 -25.86
N GLY A 145 -1.69 -22.45 -26.40
CA GLY A 145 -2.95 -22.01 -25.77
C GLY A 145 -2.85 -20.82 -24.82
N ASP A 146 -1.67 -20.19 -24.68
CA ASP A 146 -1.55 -18.91 -23.98
C ASP A 146 -2.09 -17.74 -24.82
N ARG A 147 -2.39 -16.61 -24.16
CA ARG A 147 -2.77 -15.33 -24.78
C ARG A 147 -1.62 -14.33 -24.63
N LEU A 148 -1.20 -13.70 -25.73
CA LEU A 148 -0.14 -12.68 -25.75
C LEU A 148 -0.60 -11.43 -26.54
N PRO A 149 -0.78 -10.28 -25.87
CA PRO A 149 -0.97 -9.01 -26.54
C PRO A 149 0.38 -8.38 -26.93
N PHE A 150 0.40 -7.76 -28.10
CA PHE A 150 1.40 -6.85 -28.59
C PHE A 150 0.80 -5.44 -28.70
N GLN A 151 1.57 -4.43 -28.33
CA GLN A 151 1.20 -3.03 -28.47
C GLN A 151 2.35 -2.28 -29.15
N GLY A 152 2.07 -1.73 -30.32
CA GLY A 152 2.97 -0.86 -31.08
C GLY A 152 2.58 0.60 -30.87
N THR A 153 3.52 1.44 -30.44
CA THR A 153 3.33 2.87 -30.22
C THR A 153 4.34 3.67 -31.01
N ALA A 154 3.89 4.62 -31.82
CA ALA A 154 4.74 5.49 -32.62
C ALA A 154 4.37 6.97 -32.50
N THR A 155 5.32 7.86 -32.75
CA THR A 155 5.04 9.31 -32.88
C THR A 155 4.20 9.57 -34.13
N TYR A 156 3.10 10.31 -33.99
CA TYR A 156 2.24 10.70 -35.10
C TYR A 156 2.75 11.98 -35.75
N LEU A 157 3.11 11.91 -37.03
CA LEU A 157 3.72 13.04 -37.77
C LEU A 157 2.69 13.75 -38.65
N ASP A 158 1.95 12.97 -39.45
CA ASP A 158 0.89 13.41 -40.35
C ASP A 158 -0.03 12.23 -40.77
N ASN A 159 -1.01 12.48 -41.63
CA ASN A 159 -1.97 11.48 -42.12
C ASN A 159 -1.34 10.29 -42.91
N SER A 160 -0.05 10.33 -43.27
CA SER A 160 0.66 9.18 -43.87
C SER A 160 1.24 8.22 -42.82
N THR A 161 1.20 8.58 -41.54
CA THR A 161 1.65 7.73 -40.43
C THR A 161 0.74 6.51 -40.29
N GLN A 162 1.27 5.30 -40.49
CA GLN A 162 0.53 4.04 -40.31
C GLN A 162 1.38 3.00 -39.58
N ILE A 163 0.74 2.17 -38.74
CA ILE A 163 1.33 0.98 -38.12
C ILE A 163 0.81 -0.27 -38.84
N ARG A 164 1.68 -1.26 -39.09
CA ARG A 164 1.33 -2.56 -39.66
C ARG A 164 2.10 -3.68 -38.96
N TRP A 165 1.47 -4.85 -38.89
CA TRP A 165 2.01 -6.05 -38.24
C TRP A 165 2.46 -7.08 -39.28
N PHE A 166 3.58 -7.74 -38.98
CA PHE A 166 4.16 -8.80 -39.82
C PHE A 166 4.57 -9.99 -38.96
N HIS A 167 4.39 -11.21 -39.50
CA HIS A 167 4.87 -12.46 -38.90
C HIS A 167 5.75 -13.17 -39.93
N ASN A 168 7.01 -13.45 -39.56
CA ASN A 168 8.02 -14.03 -40.45
C ASN A 168 8.16 -13.30 -41.82
N ARG A 169 7.91 -11.98 -41.82
CA ARG A 169 7.88 -11.05 -42.97
C ARG A 169 6.63 -11.08 -43.86
N GLU A 170 5.67 -11.95 -43.60
CA GLU A 170 4.34 -11.87 -44.22
C GLU A 170 3.45 -10.89 -43.44
N PRO A 171 2.58 -10.11 -44.10
CA PRO A 171 1.65 -9.21 -43.41
C PRO A 171 0.63 -10.01 -42.59
N VAL A 172 0.29 -9.52 -41.41
CA VAL A 172 -0.71 -10.13 -40.53
C VAL A 172 -2.06 -9.45 -40.74
N GLU A 173 -3.05 -10.22 -41.13
CA GLU A 173 -4.47 -9.83 -41.16
C GLU A 173 -5.21 -10.44 -39.96
N GLU A 174 -6.39 -9.92 -39.65
CA GLU A 174 -7.26 -10.43 -38.59
C GLU A 174 -7.86 -11.80 -38.98
N ASP A 175 -7.76 -12.78 -38.10
CA ASP A 175 -8.28 -14.13 -38.30
C ASP A 175 -8.79 -14.73 -36.97
N GLU A 176 -10.12 -14.74 -36.82
CA GLU A 176 -10.79 -15.34 -35.67
C GLU A 176 -10.53 -16.85 -35.51
N GLN A 177 -10.19 -17.58 -36.59
CA GLN A 177 -10.01 -19.04 -36.54
C GLN A 177 -8.65 -19.44 -35.97
N THR A 178 -7.58 -18.70 -36.29
CA THR A 178 -6.27 -18.84 -35.64
C THR A 178 -6.14 -18.01 -34.37
N GLY A 179 -7.13 -17.17 -34.07
CA GLY A 179 -7.20 -16.37 -32.84
C GLY A 179 -6.31 -15.14 -32.87
N ILE A 180 -6.02 -14.60 -34.06
CA ILE A 180 -5.23 -13.39 -34.29
C ILE A 180 -6.19 -12.21 -34.44
N ILE A 181 -6.13 -11.26 -33.50
CA ILE A 181 -6.99 -10.06 -33.48
C ILE A 181 -6.09 -8.83 -33.70
N VAL A 182 -6.45 -7.93 -34.61
CA VAL A 182 -5.69 -6.69 -34.86
C VAL A 182 -6.63 -5.49 -34.64
N GLU A 183 -6.41 -4.76 -33.55
CA GLU A 183 -7.22 -3.60 -33.19
C GLU A 183 -6.90 -2.39 -34.09
N GLU A 184 -7.92 -1.58 -34.38
CA GLU A 184 -7.77 -0.36 -35.18
C GLU A 184 -6.73 0.60 -34.55
N SER A 185 -5.98 1.30 -35.41
CA SER A 185 -4.95 2.23 -34.92
C SER A 185 -5.56 3.50 -34.32
N LEU A 186 -5.34 3.70 -33.02
CA LEU A 186 -5.83 4.86 -32.27
C LEU A 186 -4.81 6.01 -32.31
N ILE A 187 -5.28 7.21 -32.65
CA ILE A 187 -4.45 8.44 -32.61
C ILE A 187 -4.75 9.18 -31.30
N HIS A 188 -3.76 9.26 -30.43
CA HIS A 188 -3.85 9.96 -29.15
C HIS A 188 -3.35 11.40 -29.29
N ASP A 189 -4.23 12.36 -28.99
CA ASP A 189 -3.96 13.80 -28.87
C ASP A 189 -3.14 14.41 -30.02
N CYS A 190 -3.30 13.87 -31.24
CA CYS A 190 -2.53 14.22 -32.44
C CYS A 190 -0.99 14.10 -32.28
N THR A 191 -0.49 13.30 -31.34
CA THR A 191 0.93 13.18 -31.00
C THR A 191 1.48 11.76 -31.09
N PHE A 192 0.65 10.75 -30.83
CA PHE A 192 1.02 9.35 -30.94
C PHE A 192 -0.04 8.55 -31.68
N ILE A 193 0.38 7.50 -32.36
CA ILE A 193 -0.49 6.46 -32.93
C ILE A 193 -0.14 5.13 -32.27
N THR A 194 -1.15 4.38 -31.85
CA THR A 194 -1.04 3.08 -31.20
C THR A 194 -1.84 2.04 -31.98
N SER A 195 -1.34 0.81 -32.04
CA SER A 195 -2.09 -0.35 -32.56
C SER A 195 -1.81 -1.55 -31.63
N GLU A 196 -2.82 -2.38 -31.43
CA GLU A 196 -2.70 -3.62 -30.67
C GLU A 196 -2.93 -4.84 -31.56
N LEU A 197 -2.16 -5.89 -31.32
CA LEU A 197 -2.24 -7.19 -31.96
C LEU A 197 -2.34 -8.24 -30.85
N ILE A 198 -3.41 -9.03 -30.82
CA ILE A 198 -3.65 -9.98 -29.73
C ILE A 198 -3.69 -11.40 -30.28
N LEU A 199 -2.72 -12.21 -29.88
CA LEU A 199 -2.76 -13.66 -30.07
C LEU A 199 -3.57 -14.26 -28.92
N SER A 200 -4.79 -14.71 -29.18
CA SER A 200 -5.74 -15.15 -28.15
C SER A 200 -5.60 -16.63 -27.76
N ASN A 201 -5.11 -17.47 -28.67
CA ASN A 201 -4.94 -18.92 -28.49
C ASN A 201 -3.69 -19.41 -29.27
N ILE A 202 -2.50 -19.19 -28.71
CA ILE A 202 -1.24 -19.37 -29.44
C ILE A 202 -1.02 -20.83 -29.87
N HIS A 203 -0.93 -21.07 -31.17
CA HIS A 203 -0.56 -22.35 -31.76
C HIS A 203 0.94 -22.42 -32.08
N VAL A 204 1.50 -23.63 -32.27
CA VAL A 204 2.94 -23.85 -32.58
C VAL A 204 3.36 -23.11 -33.87
N SER A 205 2.41 -22.88 -34.79
CA SER A 205 2.62 -22.09 -36.02
C SER A 205 2.92 -20.61 -35.79
N ALA A 206 2.60 -20.04 -34.61
CA ALA A 206 2.93 -18.65 -34.27
C ALA A 206 4.42 -18.44 -33.90
N ASN A 207 5.20 -19.51 -33.84
CA ASN A 207 6.65 -19.46 -33.61
C ASN A 207 7.37 -18.63 -34.69
N GLY A 208 8.33 -17.80 -34.29
CA GLY A 208 9.12 -16.97 -35.20
C GLY A 208 9.13 -15.48 -34.89
N GLU A 209 9.44 -14.66 -35.87
CA GLU A 209 9.66 -13.21 -35.74
C GLU A 209 8.37 -12.43 -35.98
N TRP A 210 7.93 -11.65 -34.98
CA TRP A 210 6.80 -10.73 -35.05
C TRP A 210 7.32 -9.29 -35.10
N GLU A 211 6.81 -8.49 -36.02
CA GLU A 211 7.33 -7.17 -36.36
C GLU A 211 6.22 -6.12 -36.40
N CYS A 212 6.44 -5.03 -35.67
CA CYS A 212 5.68 -3.79 -35.75
C CYS A 212 6.44 -2.83 -36.67
N ALA A 213 5.87 -2.55 -37.84
CA ALA A 213 6.42 -1.64 -38.83
C ALA A 213 5.59 -0.36 -38.89
N VAL A 214 6.27 0.79 -38.79
CA VAL A 214 5.68 2.12 -38.87
C VAL A 214 6.16 2.78 -40.16
N SER A 215 5.23 3.19 -41.02
CA SER A 215 5.52 4.01 -42.20
C SER A 215 5.13 5.46 -41.96
N THR A 216 6.00 6.40 -42.35
CA THR A 216 5.79 7.85 -42.18
C THR A 216 6.27 8.61 -43.41
N SER A 217 5.88 9.88 -43.56
CA SER A 217 6.37 10.77 -44.63
C SER A 217 7.89 10.99 -44.62
N GLN A 218 8.57 10.73 -43.49
CA GLN A 218 10.02 10.84 -43.36
C GLN A 218 10.77 9.50 -43.47
N GLY A 219 10.04 8.38 -43.62
CA GLY A 219 10.62 7.04 -43.78
C GLY A 219 9.91 5.98 -42.94
N ASN A 220 10.38 4.74 -43.07
CA ASN A 220 9.84 3.57 -42.39
C ASN A 220 10.79 3.10 -41.28
N VAL A 221 10.25 2.77 -40.11
CA VAL A 221 11.00 2.19 -38.98
C VAL A 221 10.25 0.96 -38.45
N SER A 222 10.98 -0.09 -38.08
CA SER A 222 10.36 -1.29 -37.53
C SER A 222 11.06 -1.80 -36.26
N LYS A 223 10.31 -2.54 -35.44
CA LYS A 223 10.77 -3.22 -34.24
C LYS A 223 10.24 -4.65 -34.22
N LYS A 224 11.04 -5.58 -33.70
CA LYS A 224 10.79 -7.00 -33.82
C LYS A 224 10.95 -7.73 -32.49
N VAL A 225 10.16 -8.80 -32.30
CA VAL A 225 10.24 -9.73 -31.19
C VAL A 225 10.09 -11.15 -31.70
N GLU A 226 10.98 -12.04 -31.27
CA GLU A 226 10.87 -13.47 -31.54
C GLU A 226 9.99 -14.14 -30.48
N ILE A 227 9.03 -14.97 -30.90
CA ILE A 227 8.24 -15.85 -30.02
C ILE A 227 8.70 -17.30 -30.22
N VAL A 228 8.95 -17.99 -29.11
CA VAL A 228 9.15 -19.45 -29.07
C VAL A 228 7.93 -20.11 -28.42
N VAL A 229 7.26 -21.01 -29.15
CA VAL A 229 6.06 -21.72 -28.65
C VAL A 229 6.43 -23.14 -28.18
N LEU A 230 6.05 -23.49 -26.96
CA LEU A 230 6.29 -24.82 -26.38
C LEU A 230 5.03 -25.69 -26.40
N GLU A 231 5.12 -26.84 -27.08
CA GLU A 231 4.05 -27.83 -27.22
C GLU A 231 3.88 -28.68 -25.94
N THR A 232 2.63 -28.94 -25.54
CA THR A 232 2.28 -29.46 -24.19
C THR A 232 2.30 -30.99 -24.05
N SER A 233 3.15 -31.70 -24.81
CA SER A 233 3.21 -33.17 -24.84
C SER A 233 3.84 -33.86 -23.61
N ALA A 234 4.06 -33.13 -22.51
CA ALA A 234 4.62 -33.66 -21.27
C ALA A 234 3.55 -34.07 -20.26
N SER A 235 3.52 -35.35 -19.87
CA SER A 235 2.53 -35.90 -18.94
C SER A 235 2.43 -35.14 -17.60
N TYR A 236 1.20 -34.99 -17.12
CA TYR A 236 0.85 -34.32 -15.86
C TYR A 236 0.50 -35.36 -14.78
N CYS A 237 0.86 -35.08 -13.52
CA CYS A 237 0.34 -35.86 -12.40
C CYS A 237 -1.12 -35.45 -12.09
N PRO A 238 -1.98 -36.39 -11.66
CA PRO A 238 -3.37 -36.10 -11.35
C PRO A 238 -3.50 -35.10 -10.18
N ALA A 239 -4.57 -34.30 -10.21
CA ALA A 239 -4.85 -33.32 -9.16
C ALA A 239 -5.27 -34.02 -7.86
N GLU A 240 -4.39 -33.97 -6.86
CA GLU A 240 -4.62 -34.59 -5.56
C GLU A 240 -5.45 -33.66 -4.66
N ARG A 241 -6.57 -34.17 -4.16
CA ARG A 241 -7.43 -33.49 -3.18
C ARG A 241 -7.18 -34.12 -1.82
N VAL A 242 -6.57 -33.36 -0.91
CA VAL A 242 -6.30 -33.84 0.45
C VAL A 242 -7.33 -33.22 1.39
N THR A 243 -8.35 -34.01 1.74
CA THR A 243 -9.29 -33.67 2.82
C THR A 243 -8.79 -34.25 4.14
N ASN A 244 -8.54 -33.39 5.12
CA ASN A 244 -8.28 -33.81 6.49
C ASN A 244 -9.06 -32.94 7.48
N ASN A 245 -8.91 -33.21 8.77
CA ASN A 245 -9.50 -32.48 9.88
C ASN A 245 -8.99 -31.02 10.07
N ARG A 246 -8.26 -30.48 9.08
CA ARG A 246 -7.88 -29.05 8.97
C ARG A 246 -8.39 -28.37 7.69
N GLY A 247 -9.05 -29.10 6.77
CA GLY A 247 -9.62 -28.51 5.56
C GLY A 247 -9.61 -29.43 4.32
N ASP A 248 -10.16 -28.90 3.23
CA ASP A 248 -10.17 -29.50 1.89
C ASP A 248 -9.17 -28.77 0.98
N PHE A 249 -8.01 -29.39 0.75
CA PHE A 249 -6.92 -28.78 -0.01
C PHE A 249 -6.90 -29.32 -1.44
N ARG A 250 -7.03 -28.44 -2.44
CA ARG A 250 -6.96 -28.78 -3.87
C ARG A 250 -5.69 -28.22 -4.50
N TRP A 251 -4.85 -29.09 -5.06
CA TRP A 251 -3.61 -28.69 -5.73
C TRP A 251 -3.78 -28.68 -7.25
N GLY A 252 -3.48 -27.54 -7.89
CA GLY A 252 -3.55 -27.41 -9.36
C GLY A 252 -2.30 -27.95 -10.08
N PRO A 253 -2.43 -28.62 -11.25
CA PRO A 253 -1.33 -29.35 -11.88
C PRO A 253 -0.22 -28.46 -12.51
N ARG A 254 -0.51 -27.19 -12.85
CA ARG A 254 0.51 -26.25 -13.39
C ARG A 254 1.58 -25.88 -12.35
N TRP A 255 1.22 -25.80 -11.07
CA TRP A 255 2.03 -25.12 -10.04
C TRP A 255 3.24 -25.94 -9.55
N ARG A 256 3.09 -27.26 -9.33
CA ARG A 256 4.20 -28.11 -8.84
C ARG A 256 5.34 -28.29 -9.86
N LYS A 257 5.08 -28.17 -11.17
CA LYS A 257 6.13 -28.18 -12.21
C LYS A 257 6.80 -26.81 -12.38
N CYS A 258 6.06 -25.70 -12.28
CA CYS A 258 6.62 -24.36 -12.46
C CYS A 258 7.72 -24.04 -11.43
N CYS A 259 7.49 -24.34 -10.14
CA CYS A 259 8.51 -24.19 -9.10
C CYS A 259 9.77 -25.02 -9.39
N ARG A 260 9.64 -26.31 -9.74
CA ARG A 260 10.80 -27.16 -10.07
C ARG A 260 11.54 -26.71 -11.33
N ALA A 261 10.85 -26.17 -12.33
CA ALA A 261 11.46 -25.67 -13.56
C ALA A 261 12.17 -24.32 -13.35
N ALA A 262 11.57 -23.38 -12.62
CA ALA A 262 12.20 -22.11 -12.24
C ALA A 262 13.43 -22.34 -11.34
N LEU A 263 13.35 -23.32 -10.43
CA LEU A 263 14.48 -23.81 -9.65
C LEU A 263 15.66 -24.35 -10.49
N GLN A 264 15.43 -24.73 -11.75
CA GLN A 264 16.42 -25.28 -12.66
C GLN A 264 17.02 -24.26 -13.64
N MET A 265 16.68 -22.97 -13.54
CA MET A 265 17.37 -21.92 -14.29
C MET A 265 18.88 -21.89 -13.94
N PRO A 266 19.79 -22.06 -14.90
CA PRO A 266 21.23 -22.05 -14.63
C PRO A 266 21.70 -20.61 -14.39
N ILE A 267 21.99 -20.30 -13.12
CA ILE A 267 22.67 -19.06 -12.75
C ILE A 267 24.16 -19.21 -13.08
N ASN A 268 24.76 -18.16 -13.61
CA ASN A 268 26.18 -18.07 -13.91
C ASN A 268 26.68 -16.64 -13.67
N ALA A 269 28.00 -16.43 -13.70
CA ALA A 269 28.59 -15.13 -13.39
C ALA A 269 28.16 -13.98 -14.34
N SER A 270 27.69 -14.29 -15.56
CA SER A 270 27.24 -13.27 -16.51
C SER A 270 25.76 -12.90 -16.38
N ASN A 271 24.89 -13.80 -15.87
CA ASN A 271 23.45 -13.54 -15.70
C ASN A 271 23.03 -13.20 -14.26
N ALA A 272 23.84 -13.53 -13.25
CA ALA A 272 23.47 -13.42 -11.83
C ALA A 272 23.01 -12.00 -11.43
N LEU A 273 23.73 -10.96 -11.83
CA LEU A 273 23.40 -9.57 -11.48
C LEU A 273 22.08 -9.10 -12.09
N THR A 274 21.87 -9.38 -13.37
CA THR A 274 20.63 -9.03 -14.10
C THR A 274 19.42 -9.71 -13.48
N LEU A 275 19.56 -11.01 -13.18
CA LEU A 275 18.49 -11.79 -12.55
C LEU A 275 18.20 -11.32 -11.10
N ALA A 276 19.24 -10.94 -10.35
CA ALA A 276 19.07 -10.35 -9.02
C ALA A 276 18.34 -9.00 -9.08
N HIS A 277 18.63 -8.14 -10.07
CA HIS A 277 17.90 -6.89 -10.25
C HIS A 277 16.44 -7.10 -10.66
N GLN A 278 16.14 -8.09 -11.51
CA GLN A 278 14.76 -8.48 -11.83
C GLN A 278 14.03 -8.99 -10.59
N LEU A 279 14.64 -9.90 -9.83
CA LEU A 279 14.05 -10.43 -8.60
C LEU A 279 13.84 -9.34 -7.54
N ARG A 280 14.74 -8.36 -7.46
CA ARG A 280 14.56 -7.18 -6.62
C ARG A 280 13.28 -6.42 -6.96
N VAL A 281 13.02 -6.14 -8.24
CA VAL A 281 11.80 -5.44 -8.67
C VAL A 281 10.56 -6.24 -8.25
N TYR A 282 10.58 -7.56 -8.44
CA TYR A 282 9.51 -8.44 -7.94
C TYR A 282 9.34 -8.37 -6.41
N THR A 283 10.43 -8.40 -5.63
CA THR A 283 10.34 -8.24 -4.16
C THR A 283 9.89 -6.85 -3.72
N ALA A 284 9.92 -5.81 -4.56
CA ALA A 284 9.48 -4.48 -4.16
C ALA A 284 7.99 -4.46 -3.74
N GLU A 285 7.19 -5.39 -4.28
CA GLU A 285 5.79 -5.60 -3.92
C GLU A 285 5.58 -6.71 -2.87
N ALA A 286 6.63 -7.13 -2.14
CA ALA A 286 6.56 -8.24 -1.18
C ALA A 286 5.50 -8.08 -0.07
N ALA A 287 5.11 -6.84 0.26
CA ALA A 287 3.98 -6.57 1.18
C ALA A 287 2.62 -7.10 0.66
N ASN A 288 2.50 -7.40 -0.64
CA ASN A 288 1.32 -7.93 -1.31
C ASN A 288 1.48 -9.41 -1.71
N PHE A 289 2.55 -10.09 -1.29
CA PHE A 289 2.68 -11.54 -1.46
C PHE A 289 1.54 -12.25 -0.73
N SER A 290 1.00 -13.30 -1.37
CA SER A 290 -0.19 -14.01 -0.88
C SER A 290 0.00 -15.51 -0.71
N ASP A 291 1.14 -16.05 -1.18
CA ASP A 291 1.54 -17.45 -1.01
C ASP A 291 2.93 -17.52 -0.36
N MET A 292 3.19 -18.58 0.41
CA MET A 292 4.51 -18.87 0.96
C MET A 292 5.52 -19.20 -0.15
N VAL A 293 5.05 -19.71 -1.31
CA VAL A 293 5.89 -20.07 -2.46
C VAL A 293 6.71 -18.89 -2.97
N ASP A 294 6.16 -17.68 -2.94
CA ASP A 294 6.85 -16.45 -3.34
C ASP A 294 8.10 -16.20 -2.46
N VAL A 295 7.97 -16.43 -1.15
CA VAL A 295 9.06 -16.30 -0.17
C VAL A 295 10.07 -17.44 -0.30
N LEU A 296 9.61 -18.69 -0.52
CA LEU A 296 10.47 -19.85 -0.77
C LEU A 296 11.37 -19.62 -1.98
N TYR A 297 10.80 -19.14 -3.09
CA TYR A 297 11.54 -18.83 -4.31
C TYR A 297 12.61 -17.75 -4.08
N VAL A 298 12.26 -16.65 -3.40
CA VAL A 298 13.22 -15.59 -3.09
C VAL A 298 14.36 -16.09 -2.18
N ALA A 299 14.06 -16.89 -1.15
CA ALA A 299 15.08 -17.47 -0.27
C ALA A 299 16.08 -18.36 -1.03
N GLN A 300 15.58 -19.29 -1.85
CA GLN A 300 16.42 -20.18 -2.67
C GLN A 300 17.27 -19.40 -3.69
N MET A 301 16.73 -18.32 -4.27
CA MET A 301 17.47 -17.47 -5.19
C MET A 301 18.57 -16.66 -4.48
N ILE A 302 18.30 -16.15 -3.27
CA ILE A 302 19.30 -15.49 -2.42
C ILE A 302 20.46 -16.44 -2.10
N GLU A 303 20.18 -17.70 -1.71
CA GLU A 303 21.23 -18.71 -1.46
C GLU A 303 22.11 -18.95 -2.70
N LYS A 304 21.51 -19.03 -3.89
CA LYS A 304 22.27 -19.21 -5.14
C LYS A 304 23.11 -17.98 -5.49
N PHE A 305 22.59 -16.76 -5.31
CA PHE A 305 23.34 -15.54 -5.62
C PHE A 305 24.57 -15.36 -4.73
N ILE A 306 24.56 -15.85 -3.49
CA ILE A 306 25.71 -15.82 -2.58
C ILE A 306 26.95 -16.48 -3.19
N GLY A 307 26.80 -17.56 -3.96
CA GLY A 307 27.92 -18.21 -4.65
C GLY A 307 28.66 -17.33 -5.66
N TYR A 308 28.10 -16.16 -6.02
CA TYR A 308 28.68 -15.22 -6.97
C TYR A 308 29.06 -13.86 -6.35
N VAL A 309 28.79 -13.62 -5.06
CA VAL A 309 29.05 -12.31 -4.40
C VAL A 309 30.54 -11.94 -4.42
N ASP A 310 31.44 -12.90 -4.29
CA ASP A 310 32.90 -12.68 -4.42
C ASP A 310 33.31 -12.14 -5.80
N GLN A 311 32.65 -12.63 -6.85
CA GLN A 311 32.91 -12.23 -8.24
C GLN A 311 32.18 -10.92 -8.58
N ILE A 312 31.00 -10.69 -7.99
CA ILE A 312 30.09 -9.60 -8.32
C ILE A 312 29.64 -8.91 -7.03
N LYS A 313 30.50 -8.03 -6.50
CA LYS A 313 30.24 -7.34 -5.21
C LYS A 313 28.91 -6.57 -5.17
N GLN A 314 28.42 -6.10 -6.33
CA GLN A 314 27.14 -5.41 -6.47
C GLN A 314 25.92 -6.26 -6.06
N LEU A 315 26.01 -7.60 -6.13
CA LEU A 315 24.96 -8.48 -5.62
C LEU A 315 24.66 -8.26 -4.14
N THR A 316 25.65 -7.82 -3.35
CA THR A 316 25.51 -7.53 -1.90
C THR A 316 24.36 -6.55 -1.65
N ASP A 317 24.37 -5.38 -2.30
CA ASP A 317 23.33 -4.36 -2.11
C ASP A 317 21.96 -4.89 -2.51
N VAL A 318 21.88 -5.62 -3.62
CA VAL A 318 20.63 -6.16 -4.17
C VAL A 318 20.04 -7.24 -3.26
N ILE A 319 20.86 -8.12 -2.69
CA ILE A 319 20.38 -9.18 -1.77
C ILE A 319 19.87 -8.59 -0.46
N VAL A 320 20.56 -7.59 0.11
CA VAL A 320 20.06 -6.95 1.35
C VAL A 320 18.79 -6.13 1.07
N GLU A 321 18.67 -5.52 -0.10
CA GLU A 321 17.43 -4.84 -0.53
C GLU A 321 16.26 -5.83 -0.68
N MET A 322 16.48 -6.98 -1.35
CA MET A 322 15.48 -8.07 -1.45
C MET A 322 15.03 -8.57 -0.07
N ALA A 323 15.97 -8.90 0.82
CA ALA A 323 15.62 -9.36 2.17
C ALA A 323 14.97 -8.27 3.04
N SER A 324 15.31 -6.98 2.84
CA SER A 324 14.65 -5.85 3.50
C SER A 324 13.19 -5.72 3.06
N ASN A 325 12.88 -6.07 1.81
CA ASN A 325 11.51 -6.11 1.31
C ASN A 325 10.74 -7.33 1.83
N ILE A 326 11.39 -8.51 1.93
CA ILE A 326 10.76 -9.70 2.54
C ILE A 326 10.36 -9.47 4.01
N MET A 327 11.04 -8.58 4.74
CA MET A 327 10.61 -8.14 6.09
C MET A 327 9.27 -7.37 6.11
N LEU A 328 8.68 -7.05 4.94
CA LEU A 328 7.34 -6.43 4.81
C LEU A 328 6.22 -7.45 4.57
N VAL A 329 6.55 -8.73 4.32
CA VAL A 329 5.57 -9.81 4.11
C VAL A 329 4.77 -10.08 5.38
N ASP A 330 3.53 -10.56 5.22
CA ASP A 330 2.67 -10.98 6.32
C ASP A 330 3.30 -12.10 7.18
N ASP A 331 3.06 -12.03 8.51
CA ASP A 331 3.64 -12.97 9.48
C ASP A 331 3.21 -14.42 9.26
N HIS A 332 1.97 -14.65 8.81
CA HIS A 332 1.48 -16.00 8.55
C HIS A 332 2.20 -16.63 7.35
N ILE A 333 2.44 -15.85 6.30
CA ILE A 333 3.14 -16.28 5.09
C ILE A 333 4.61 -16.57 5.39
N LEU A 334 5.29 -15.69 6.13
CA LEU A 334 6.66 -15.91 6.59
C LEU A 334 6.75 -17.19 7.45
N TRP A 335 5.85 -17.36 8.42
CA TRP A 335 5.80 -18.57 9.26
C TRP A 335 5.56 -19.86 8.46
N MET A 336 4.68 -19.83 7.45
CA MET A 336 4.45 -20.98 6.57
C MET A 336 5.71 -21.31 5.76
N SER A 337 6.36 -20.32 5.14
CA SER A 337 7.59 -20.52 4.37
C SER A 337 8.77 -21.03 5.23
N GLN A 338 8.87 -20.56 6.48
CA GLN A 338 9.84 -21.03 7.46
C GLN A 338 9.59 -22.48 7.86
N LYS A 339 8.33 -22.88 8.01
CA LYS A 339 7.96 -24.25 8.38
C LYS A 339 8.19 -25.25 7.23
N GLU A 340 8.00 -24.83 5.99
CA GLU A 340 8.15 -25.71 4.82
C GLU A 340 9.62 -25.97 4.47
N GLU A 341 10.42 -24.92 4.23
CA GLU A 341 11.85 -25.08 3.84
C GLU A 341 12.84 -24.19 4.62
N LYS A 342 12.49 -23.71 5.82
CA LYS A 342 13.38 -22.90 6.67
C LYS A 342 13.78 -21.56 6.02
N ALA A 343 12.93 -21.01 5.15
CA ALA A 343 13.26 -19.89 4.28
C ALA A 343 13.74 -18.63 5.02
N CYS A 344 13.12 -18.25 6.13
CA CYS A 344 13.56 -17.09 6.91
C CYS A 344 14.94 -17.33 7.55
N SER A 345 15.18 -18.49 8.16
CA SER A 345 16.49 -18.88 8.70
C SER A 345 17.57 -19.01 7.61
N SER A 346 17.20 -19.45 6.41
CA SER A 346 18.06 -19.45 5.21
C SER A 346 18.48 -18.03 4.81
N ILE A 347 17.52 -17.09 4.74
CA ILE A 347 17.79 -15.67 4.44
C ILE A 347 18.69 -15.04 5.51
N VAL A 348 18.45 -15.26 6.81
CA VAL A 348 19.32 -14.70 7.87
C VAL A 348 20.76 -15.23 7.75
N ARG A 349 20.94 -16.55 7.62
CA ARG A 349 22.27 -17.17 7.44
C ARG A 349 22.96 -16.70 6.16
N SER A 350 22.17 -16.42 5.12
CA SER A 350 22.62 -15.83 3.87
C SER A 350 23.19 -14.41 4.07
N LEU A 351 22.49 -13.56 4.83
CA LEU A 351 22.93 -12.20 5.14
C LEU A 351 24.17 -12.17 6.04
N GLU A 352 24.26 -13.04 7.05
CA GLU A 352 25.46 -13.22 7.90
C GLU A 352 26.69 -13.53 7.03
N ARG A 353 26.55 -14.41 6.04
CA ARG A 353 27.63 -14.72 5.09
C ARG A 353 28.00 -13.52 4.22
N ILE A 354 27.03 -12.75 3.72
CA ILE A 354 27.32 -11.62 2.82
C ILE A 354 28.14 -10.53 3.52
N ALA A 355 27.88 -10.25 4.81
CA ALA A 355 28.66 -9.29 5.60
C ALA A 355 30.16 -9.63 5.68
N ALA A 356 30.57 -10.87 5.38
CA ALA A 356 31.96 -11.26 5.22
C ALA A 356 32.59 -10.89 3.87
N HIS A 357 31.81 -10.88 2.79
CA HIS A 357 32.33 -10.73 1.43
C HIS A 357 32.34 -9.26 0.96
N THR A 358 31.61 -8.37 1.65
CA THR A 358 31.69 -6.90 1.46
C THR A 358 33.06 -6.31 1.87
N LEU A 359 33.92 -7.10 2.51
CA LEU A 359 35.19 -6.66 3.08
C LEU A 359 36.28 -6.51 2.02
N GLY A 360 36.74 -5.27 1.83
CA GLY A 360 38.04 -5.01 1.21
C GLY A 360 39.20 -5.42 2.13
N SER A 361 40.36 -5.68 1.56
CA SER A 361 41.59 -5.95 2.33
C SER A 361 42.08 -4.74 3.13
N ASN A 362 41.78 -3.52 2.70
CA ASN A 362 42.35 -2.27 3.25
C ASN A 362 41.34 -1.32 3.94
N SER A 363 40.07 -1.71 4.13
CA SER A 363 39.03 -0.81 4.68
C SER A 363 38.85 -0.96 6.20
N GLN A 364 39.31 0.03 6.99
CA GLN A 364 39.30 -0.05 8.46
C GLN A 364 37.91 0.10 9.10
N HIS A 365 36.99 0.90 8.55
CA HIS A 365 35.62 1.04 9.08
C HIS A 365 34.62 1.31 7.96
N MET A 366 33.41 0.74 8.03
CA MET A 366 32.27 1.11 7.18
C MET A 366 30.94 0.77 7.85
N ALA A 367 29.90 1.56 7.58
CA ALA A 367 28.51 1.27 7.96
C ALA A 367 27.57 1.69 6.81
N VAL A 368 26.57 0.86 6.53
CA VAL A 368 25.58 1.05 5.46
C VAL A 368 24.19 0.72 5.99
N VAL A 369 23.19 1.48 5.54
CA VAL A 369 21.77 1.25 5.88
C VAL A 369 20.97 1.15 4.58
N ARG A 370 20.11 0.13 4.48
CA ARG A 370 19.17 -0.12 3.38
C ARG A 370 17.82 -0.54 3.96
N GLY A 371 16.80 0.32 3.82
CA GLY A 371 15.43 0.03 4.22
C GLY A 371 15.30 -0.41 5.69
N ASN A 372 14.97 -1.68 5.92
CA ASN A 372 14.76 -2.29 7.23
C ASN A 372 16.02 -2.95 7.84
N MET A 373 17.19 -2.80 7.21
CA MET A 373 18.45 -3.36 7.70
C MET A 373 19.62 -2.37 7.67
N GLY A 374 20.57 -2.57 8.57
CA GLY A 374 21.88 -1.92 8.56
C GLY A 374 22.99 -2.94 8.78
N TRP A 375 24.17 -2.69 8.21
CA TRP A 375 25.36 -3.52 8.41
C TRP A 375 26.61 -2.65 8.53
N GLY A 376 27.61 -3.14 9.25
CA GLY A 376 28.89 -2.44 9.40
C GLY A 376 30.00 -3.33 9.93
N TRP A 377 31.23 -2.84 9.84
CA TRP A 377 32.41 -3.56 10.32
C TRP A 377 33.47 -2.65 10.93
N VAL A 378 34.30 -3.28 11.76
CA VAL A 378 35.50 -2.70 12.37
C VAL A 378 36.68 -3.62 12.03
N GLY A 379 37.62 -3.10 11.24
CA GLY A 379 38.85 -3.78 10.82
C GLY A 379 40.05 -3.23 11.59
N GLY A 380 40.55 -3.99 12.56
CA GLY A 380 41.68 -3.62 13.41
C GLY A 380 42.90 -4.50 13.17
N GLY A 381 43.84 -4.04 12.35
CA GLY A 381 45.16 -4.67 12.20
C GLY A 381 46.24 -3.86 12.92
N CYS A 382 46.66 -4.26 14.12
CA CYS A 382 47.76 -3.62 14.85
C CYS A 382 48.74 -4.63 15.47
N ARG A 383 50.04 -4.47 15.17
CA ARG A 383 51.12 -5.13 15.92
C ARG A 383 51.36 -4.37 17.24
N GLY A 384 50.68 -4.80 18.31
CA GLY A 384 50.92 -4.34 19.70
C GLY A 384 51.28 -5.51 20.62
N ARG A 385 52.08 -5.28 21.67
CA ARG A 385 52.66 -6.36 22.50
C ARG A 385 51.68 -7.06 23.47
N SER A 386 50.41 -6.64 23.59
CA SER A 386 49.55 -7.07 24.71
C SER A 386 48.03 -7.16 24.48
N GLY A 387 47.53 -7.29 23.26
CA GLY A 387 46.11 -7.58 23.00
C GLY A 387 45.47 -6.80 21.86
N TRP A 388 44.17 -7.02 21.65
CA TRP A 388 43.36 -6.31 20.65
C TRP A 388 42.61 -5.14 21.31
N ASP A 389 42.89 -3.92 20.86
CA ASP A 389 42.12 -2.73 21.21
C ASP A 389 41.07 -2.47 20.12
N ALA A 390 39.79 -2.59 20.46
CA ALA A 390 38.66 -2.31 19.55
C ALA A 390 37.94 -1.03 19.98
N GLY A 391 37.71 -0.12 19.02
CA GLY A 391 37.03 1.16 19.27
C GLY A 391 35.50 1.04 19.33
N VAL A 392 34.87 1.93 20.11
CA VAL A 392 33.41 2.03 20.25
C VAL A 392 32.79 2.54 18.94
N GLY A 393 31.70 1.89 18.50
CA GLY A 393 30.93 2.28 17.32
C GLY A 393 29.42 2.23 17.59
N SER A 394 28.68 3.16 17.01
CA SER A 394 27.21 3.23 17.10
C SER A 394 26.58 3.13 15.71
N LEU A 395 25.57 2.27 15.55
CA LEU A 395 24.69 2.26 14.38
C LEU A 395 23.33 2.85 14.73
N ALA A 396 22.79 3.65 13.81
CA ALA A 396 21.49 4.32 13.92
C ALA A 396 20.71 4.14 12.62
N MET A 397 19.42 3.81 12.73
CA MET A 397 18.48 3.75 11.59
C MET A 397 17.68 5.06 11.53
N PRO A 398 17.64 5.78 10.39
CA PRO A 398 16.90 7.03 10.28
C PRO A 398 15.39 6.81 10.30
N GLY A 399 14.68 7.51 11.20
CA GLY A 399 13.22 7.51 11.28
C GLY A 399 12.59 8.58 10.38
N GLY A 400 12.61 8.39 9.06
CA GLY A 400 11.96 9.33 8.14
C GLY A 400 12.26 9.07 6.66
N SER A 401 11.34 9.48 5.79
CA SER A 401 11.41 9.33 4.33
C SER A 401 12.28 10.41 3.67
N LEU A 402 13.59 10.41 3.93
CA LEU A 402 14.61 11.18 3.19
C LEU A 402 16.02 10.66 3.56
N PRO A 403 16.89 10.30 2.60
CA PRO A 403 18.28 9.98 2.89
C PRO A 403 19.07 11.28 3.11
N VAL A 404 19.33 11.65 4.37
CA VAL A 404 20.19 12.80 4.71
C VAL A 404 21.67 12.40 4.57
N PRO A 405 22.44 12.97 3.61
CA PRO A 405 23.88 12.72 3.52
C PRO A 405 24.58 13.51 4.63
N GLY A 406 25.18 12.82 5.60
CA GLY A 406 26.03 13.45 6.63
C GLY A 406 25.69 13.10 8.09
N LEU A 407 24.58 12.42 8.36
CA LEU A 407 24.21 11.99 9.73
C LEU A 407 24.65 10.56 10.07
N MET A 408 25.91 10.22 9.77
CA MET A 408 26.58 9.02 10.26
C MET A 408 27.82 9.42 11.07
N THR A 409 27.72 9.34 12.40
CA THR A 409 28.85 9.59 13.30
C THR A 409 29.90 8.49 13.15
N THR A 410 31.11 8.88 12.75
CA THR A 410 32.25 7.97 12.65
C THR A 410 32.72 7.49 14.03
N PRO A 411 33.19 6.23 14.17
CA PRO A 411 33.90 5.83 15.38
C PRO A 411 35.20 6.63 15.48
N ARG A 412 35.37 7.39 16.57
CA ARG A 412 36.64 8.07 16.90
C ARG A 412 37.30 7.38 18.08
N CYS A 413 38.57 7.04 17.95
CA CYS A 413 39.39 6.65 19.09
C CYS A 413 39.66 7.88 19.98
N CYS A 414 39.12 7.87 21.19
CA CYS A 414 39.53 8.79 22.26
C CYS A 414 40.51 8.05 23.18
N ALA A 415 41.74 8.53 23.26
CA ALA A 415 42.73 8.01 24.20
C ALA A 415 42.51 8.61 25.59
N TRP A 416 42.22 7.80 26.60
CA TRP A 416 42.38 8.16 28.01
C TRP A 416 42.64 6.93 28.89
N GLN A 417 43.35 7.11 29.99
CA GLN A 417 43.93 6.03 30.80
C GLN A 417 42.94 5.39 31.78
N ASN A 418 43.20 4.13 32.14
CA ASN A 418 42.62 3.38 33.26
C ASN A 418 41.09 3.21 33.30
N SER A 419 40.56 2.31 32.48
CA SER A 419 39.41 1.47 32.88
C SER A 419 39.38 0.15 32.12
N ARG A 420 38.86 -0.91 32.75
CA ARG A 420 38.63 -2.25 32.18
C ARG A 420 37.10 -2.46 32.06
N ASN A 421 36.61 -3.01 30.94
CA ASN A 421 35.29 -3.68 30.66
C ASN A 421 34.48 -3.08 29.46
N ILE A 422 33.93 -3.94 28.56
CA ILE A 422 33.32 -3.61 27.23
C ILE A 422 31.82 -3.26 27.25
N ALA A 423 31.38 -2.39 26.31
CA ALA A 423 29.97 -2.26 25.87
C ALA A 423 29.78 -1.82 24.39
N PHE A 424 28.62 -2.13 23.81
CA PHE A 424 28.11 -1.66 22.50
C PHE A 424 26.71 -1.03 22.65
N GLU A 425 26.42 0.08 21.96
CA GLU A 425 25.08 0.72 21.98
C GLU A 425 24.62 1.31 20.63
N ALA A 426 23.31 1.23 20.38
CA ALA A 426 22.64 1.71 19.17
C ALA A 426 21.46 2.63 19.52
N TYR A 427 21.30 3.76 18.81
CA TYR A 427 20.28 4.76 19.14
C TYR A 427 19.53 5.32 17.93
N VAL A 428 18.23 5.56 18.13
CA VAL A 428 17.36 6.35 17.26
C VAL A 428 16.93 7.60 18.04
N VAL A 429 17.72 8.67 17.89
CA VAL A 429 17.56 10.04 18.44
C VAL A 429 17.71 10.19 19.98
N LYS A 430 18.39 11.29 20.40
CA LYS A 430 18.89 11.64 21.75
C LYS A 430 17.87 11.59 22.92
N PRO A 431 18.40 11.39 24.14
CA PRO A 431 18.15 12.32 25.25
C PRO A 431 19.44 12.85 25.92
N GLU A 432 19.31 13.77 26.88
CA GLU A 432 20.40 14.57 27.46
C GLU A 432 20.89 14.08 28.84
N SER A 433 21.60 12.94 28.93
CA SER A 433 22.37 12.55 30.14
C SER A 433 23.32 11.36 29.94
N TYR A 434 24.64 11.58 30.14
CA TYR A 434 25.74 10.74 30.72
C TYR A 434 25.53 9.20 30.92
N VAL A 435 26.48 8.24 30.79
CA VAL A 435 27.99 8.17 30.87
C VAL A 435 28.54 6.98 30.03
N GLY A 436 29.84 6.94 29.66
CA GLY A 436 30.45 5.90 28.78
C GLY A 436 31.18 4.69 29.42
N LEU A 437 31.71 3.77 28.58
CA LEU A 437 32.29 2.44 28.94
C LEU A 437 33.53 2.02 28.08
N SER A 438 34.27 0.94 28.42
CA SER A 438 35.69 0.71 27.99
C SER A 438 36.03 -0.66 27.32
N CYS A 439 37.18 -1.31 27.63
CA CYS A 439 37.81 -2.33 26.76
C CYS A 439 38.48 -3.53 27.50
N VAL A 440 37.97 -4.77 27.34
CA VAL A 440 38.60 -6.10 27.64
C VAL A 440 37.81 -7.25 26.95
N ALA A 441 38.38 -8.00 26.01
CA ALA A 441 37.80 -9.30 25.55
C ALA A 441 38.79 -10.27 24.87
N PHE A 442 39.88 -9.80 24.27
CA PHE A 442 40.82 -10.66 23.55
C PHE A 442 42.15 -10.83 24.29
N GLN A 443 42.12 -11.55 25.42
CA GLN A 443 43.36 -12.04 26.05
C GLN A 443 43.73 -13.43 25.51
N ARG A 444 45.01 -13.58 25.15
CA ARG A 444 45.61 -14.85 24.75
C ARG A 444 45.77 -15.73 25.98
N ARG A 445 45.27 -16.97 25.95
CA ARG A 445 45.46 -17.95 27.02
C ARG A 445 46.94 -18.32 27.10
N GLU A 446 47.65 -17.89 28.14
CA GLU A 446 49.03 -18.32 28.37
C GLU A 446 49.07 -19.84 28.61
N GLY A 447 50.04 -20.53 27.99
CA GLY A 447 50.28 -21.97 28.20
C GLY A 447 49.93 -22.93 27.05
N VAL A 448 49.45 -22.45 25.89
CA VAL A 448 49.22 -23.33 24.70
C VAL A 448 50.37 -23.17 23.68
N PRO A 449 50.97 -24.26 23.16
CA PRO A 449 52.02 -24.20 22.13
C PRO A 449 51.55 -23.55 20.82
N PRO A 450 52.46 -22.99 20.00
CA PRO A 450 52.08 -22.28 18.78
C PRO A 450 51.64 -23.26 17.68
N GLY A 451 50.33 -23.50 17.60
CA GLY A 451 49.68 -23.88 16.34
C GLY A 451 49.81 -22.77 15.29
N PRO A 452 49.59 -23.07 13.99
CA PRO A 452 49.72 -22.10 12.92
C PRO A 452 48.86 -20.86 13.18
N MET A 453 49.43 -19.66 13.00
CA MET A 453 48.74 -18.42 13.31
C MET A 453 47.48 -18.25 12.44
N PRO A 454 46.35 -17.77 13.01
CA PRO A 454 45.30 -17.16 12.21
C PRO A 454 45.89 -16.02 11.37
N GLY A 455 45.45 -15.89 10.13
CA GLY A 455 45.90 -14.83 9.23
C GLY A 455 45.59 -13.44 9.79
N ALA A 456 46.28 -12.41 9.30
CA ALA A 456 46.22 -11.03 9.82
C ALA A 456 44.88 -10.28 9.58
N ASP A 457 43.82 -10.98 9.19
CA ASP A 457 42.53 -10.45 8.70
C ASP A 457 41.35 -10.76 9.65
N CYS A 458 41.56 -10.60 10.96
CA CYS A 458 40.46 -10.68 11.92
C CYS A 458 39.54 -9.46 11.80
N LYS A 459 38.25 -9.67 11.51
CA LYS A 459 37.30 -8.58 11.29
C LYS A 459 36.00 -8.83 12.06
N LEU A 460 35.55 -7.82 12.81
CA LEU A 460 34.27 -7.84 13.53
C LEU A 460 33.16 -7.35 12.59
N GLN A 461 32.08 -8.11 12.55
CA GLN A 461 30.88 -7.82 11.76
C GLN A 461 29.70 -7.51 12.68
N LEU A 462 28.90 -6.54 12.28
CA LEU A 462 27.66 -6.14 12.92
C LEU A 462 26.56 -6.07 11.87
N LEU A 463 25.44 -6.76 12.09
CA LEU A 463 24.21 -6.57 11.32
C LEU A 463 23.08 -6.18 12.29
N VAL A 464 22.18 -5.32 11.83
CA VAL A 464 21.03 -4.84 12.60
C VAL A 464 19.77 -5.00 11.75
N PHE A 465 18.85 -5.81 12.23
CA PHE A 465 17.51 -5.98 11.67
C PHE A 465 16.54 -5.08 12.45
N ARG A 466 15.74 -4.28 11.74
CA ARG A 466 14.79 -3.33 12.35
C ARG A 466 13.77 -3.98 13.30
N ASN A 467 13.43 -5.25 13.06
CA ASN A 467 12.47 -6.04 13.85
C ASN A 467 12.78 -7.55 13.72
N GLY A 468 12.02 -8.38 14.44
CA GLY A 468 12.16 -9.83 14.43
C GLY A 468 11.51 -10.59 13.26
N LYS A 469 11.07 -9.93 12.17
CA LYS A 469 10.25 -10.55 11.11
C LYS A 469 10.88 -11.80 10.46
N LEU A 470 12.20 -11.82 10.26
CA LEU A 470 12.92 -12.97 9.70
C LEU A 470 13.27 -14.06 10.75
N PHE A 471 12.86 -13.89 12.01
CA PHE A 471 13.15 -14.79 13.12
C PHE A 471 11.87 -15.53 13.56
N CYS A 472 11.19 -16.15 12.60
CA CYS A 472 9.94 -16.88 12.78
C CYS A 472 10.14 -18.16 13.61
N SER A 473 9.62 -18.19 14.85
CA SER A 473 9.58 -19.41 15.67
C SER A 473 8.58 -20.43 15.08
N THR A 474 8.98 -21.71 14.98
CA THR A 474 8.15 -22.78 14.42
C THR A 474 8.10 -24.04 15.28
N GLY A 475 7.21 -24.07 16.28
CA GLY A 475 6.84 -25.30 16.97
C GLY A 475 6.83 -25.15 18.48
N ASN A 476 7.68 -25.92 19.16
CA ASN A 476 7.88 -25.83 20.61
C ASN A 476 9.40 -25.73 20.86
N SER A 477 9.93 -24.53 20.67
CA SER A 477 11.31 -24.13 20.93
C SER A 477 11.55 -24.01 22.45
N SER A 478 12.48 -23.18 22.91
CA SER A 478 13.00 -23.14 24.29
C SER A 478 12.01 -22.62 25.36
N ARG A 479 10.68 -22.80 25.19
CA ARG A 479 9.57 -22.28 26.04
C ARG A 479 9.49 -20.76 26.19
N LEU A 480 10.27 -20.01 25.40
CA LEU A 480 10.30 -18.55 25.48
C LEU A 480 9.25 -17.89 24.59
N ALA A 481 9.03 -18.43 23.38
CA ALA A 481 8.09 -17.90 22.38
C ALA A 481 6.81 -18.74 22.21
N ASP A 482 6.81 -20.02 22.60
CA ASP A 482 5.78 -21.00 22.21
C ASP A 482 4.91 -21.55 23.39
N ASP A 483 5.03 -20.99 24.61
CA ASP A 483 4.46 -21.58 25.84
C ASP A 483 3.20 -20.82 26.36
N GLY A 484 2.28 -20.47 25.46
CA GLY A 484 0.96 -19.85 25.75
C GLY A 484 0.98 -18.40 26.29
N LYS A 485 2.11 -17.92 26.80
CA LYS A 485 2.39 -16.53 27.16
C LYS A 485 3.24 -15.88 26.07
N ARG A 486 2.66 -14.96 25.32
CA ARG A 486 3.20 -14.46 24.04
C ARG A 486 4.36 -13.47 24.23
N ARG A 487 5.56 -13.98 24.57
CA ARG A 487 6.77 -13.16 24.41
C ARG A 487 7.16 -13.11 22.93
N SER A 488 7.24 -11.90 22.40
CA SER A 488 7.63 -11.61 21.02
C SER A 488 8.87 -10.74 21.00
N VAL A 489 9.57 -10.69 19.86
CA VAL A 489 10.79 -9.88 19.69
C VAL A 489 10.42 -8.39 19.78
N ALA A 490 10.73 -7.77 20.91
CA ALA A 490 10.31 -6.40 21.25
C ALA A 490 11.37 -5.34 20.91
N THR A 491 12.54 -5.75 20.41
CA THR A 491 13.64 -4.88 20.01
C THR A 491 14.05 -5.14 18.55
N PRO A 492 14.85 -4.26 17.93
CA PRO A 492 15.71 -4.65 16.83
C PRO A 492 16.52 -5.91 17.19
N VAL A 493 16.85 -6.73 16.19
CA VAL A 493 17.74 -7.88 16.36
C VAL A 493 19.14 -7.47 15.91
N ILE A 494 20.15 -7.71 16.74
CA ILE A 494 21.54 -7.37 16.43
C ILE A 494 22.37 -8.65 16.34
N TYR A 495 23.02 -8.86 15.20
CA TYR A 495 24.07 -9.86 15.02
C TYR A 495 25.43 -9.26 15.35
N ALA A 496 26.23 -10.00 16.12
CA ALA A 496 27.67 -9.77 16.23
C ALA A 496 28.42 -11.06 15.90
N GLY A 497 29.42 -10.99 15.03
CA GLY A 497 30.21 -12.14 14.59
C GLY A 497 31.63 -11.77 14.16
N THR A 498 32.52 -12.76 14.07
CA THR A 498 33.92 -12.56 13.64
C THR A 498 34.27 -13.37 12.40
N TYR A 499 34.96 -12.74 11.46
CA TYR A 499 35.50 -13.40 10.27
C TYR A 499 37.01 -13.62 10.38
N GLY A 500 37.51 -14.70 9.79
CA GLY A 500 38.93 -15.08 9.75
C GLY A 500 39.50 -15.73 11.03
N CYS A 501 38.80 -15.68 12.17
CA CYS A 501 39.37 -15.99 13.49
C CYS A 501 38.73 -17.14 14.28
N GLY A 502 37.53 -17.63 13.91
CA GLY A 502 36.88 -18.74 14.60
C GLY A 502 36.67 -18.51 16.10
N VAL A 503 36.24 -17.31 16.51
CA VAL A 503 36.02 -16.98 17.93
C VAL A 503 34.74 -17.65 18.43
N GLY A 504 34.88 -18.54 19.42
CA GLY A 504 33.77 -19.22 20.09
C GLY A 504 33.26 -18.48 21.32
N ASN A 505 32.89 -19.22 22.37
CA ASN A 505 32.42 -18.66 23.63
C ASN A 505 33.41 -17.64 24.22
N LEU A 506 32.91 -16.45 24.52
CA LEU A 506 33.71 -15.36 25.06
C LEU A 506 33.93 -15.52 26.56
N SER A 507 35.13 -15.16 27.03
CA SER A 507 35.44 -15.12 28.47
C SER A 507 34.73 -13.98 29.20
N GLU A 508 34.55 -12.85 28.52
CA GLU A 508 33.76 -11.70 28.97
C GLU A 508 32.53 -11.54 28.06
N PRO A 509 31.32 -11.31 28.61
CA PRO A 509 30.11 -11.17 27.81
C PRO A 509 30.07 -9.83 27.07
N VAL A 510 29.55 -9.84 25.83
CA VAL A 510 29.23 -8.61 25.08
C VAL A 510 28.02 -7.95 25.72
N ALA A 511 28.15 -6.70 26.17
CA ALA A 511 27.01 -5.89 26.59
C ALA A 511 26.42 -5.13 25.39
N VAL A 512 25.11 -5.21 25.20
CA VAL A 512 24.34 -4.55 24.12
C VAL A 512 23.12 -3.86 24.72
N SER A 513 22.97 -2.55 24.50
CA SER A 513 21.75 -1.81 24.88
C SER A 513 20.77 -1.72 23.70
N LEU A 514 19.54 -2.17 23.91
CA LEU A 514 18.49 -2.25 22.88
C LEU A 514 17.28 -1.40 23.28
N ARG A 515 16.92 -0.43 22.44
CA ARG A 515 15.68 0.35 22.58
C ARG A 515 14.49 -0.46 22.07
N HIS A 516 13.41 -0.53 22.84
CA HIS A 516 12.13 -1.10 22.41
C HIS A 516 11.16 0.01 21.97
N PRO A 517 10.33 -0.20 20.93
CA PRO A 517 9.42 0.82 20.42
C PRO A 517 8.05 0.83 21.11
N GLY A 518 7.79 -0.09 22.04
CA GLY A 518 6.55 -0.18 22.82
C GLY A 518 6.81 -0.74 24.22
N GLU A 519 5.85 -0.58 25.12
CA GLU A 519 5.93 -1.10 26.48
C GLU A 519 5.59 -2.60 26.51
N GLY A 520 6.40 -3.38 27.24
CA GLY A 520 6.22 -4.83 27.39
C GLY A 520 6.61 -5.30 28.79
N THR A 521 5.97 -6.38 29.23
CA THR A 521 6.25 -7.05 30.50
C THR A 521 7.20 -8.24 30.31
N ASP A 522 7.83 -8.66 31.41
CA ASP A 522 8.72 -9.83 31.48
C ASP A 522 9.79 -9.92 30.36
N PRO A 523 10.75 -8.95 30.30
CA PRO A 523 11.80 -8.95 29.30
C PRO A 523 12.78 -10.10 29.49
N VAL A 524 13.14 -10.78 28.41
CA VAL A 524 14.15 -11.86 28.39
C VAL A 524 15.17 -11.61 27.29
N ALA A 525 16.45 -11.58 27.66
CA ALA A 525 17.55 -11.58 26.69
C ALA A 525 17.65 -12.96 26.03
N ALA A 526 17.51 -13.03 24.71
CA ALA A 526 17.60 -14.27 23.96
C ALA A 526 18.49 -14.12 22.72
N TYR A 527 19.07 -15.23 22.28
CA TYR A 527 19.78 -15.34 21.01
C TYR A 527 19.07 -16.34 20.09
N TRP A 528 19.21 -16.14 18.78
CA TRP A 528 18.71 -17.10 17.79
C TRP A 528 19.68 -18.28 17.69
N ASN A 529 19.18 -19.48 17.99
CA ASN A 529 19.91 -20.72 17.81
C ASN A 529 19.36 -21.44 16.57
N PHE A 530 20.18 -21.56 15.52
CA PHE A 530 19.80 -22.21 14.26
C PHE A 530 19.66 -23.73 14.32
N GLU A 531 20.21 -24.41 15.33
CA GLU A 531 20.29 -25.89 15.37
C GLU A 531 19.00 -26.53 15.89
N VAL A 532 18.20 -25.77 16.66
CA VAL A 532 16.93 -26.23 17.24
C VAL A 532 15.90 -26.51 16.13
N LEU A 533 14.89 -27.34 16.44
CA LEU A 533 13.76 -27.63 15.55
C LEU A 533 14.23 -28.19 14.18
N GLY A 534 15.22 -29.08 14.21
CA GLY A 534 15.75 -29.74 13.00
C GLY A 534 16.40 -28.79 12.00
N GLY A 535 16.93 -27.64 12.46
CA GLY A 535 17.53 -26.61 11.63
C GLY A 535 16.58 -25.48 11.20
N MET A 536 15.33 -25.46 11.69
CA MET A 536 14.45 -24.29 11.58
C MET A 536 14.92 -23.14 12.47
N GLY A 537 15.52 -23.46 13.61
CA GLY A 537 16.01 -22.49 14.59
C GLY A 537 14.91 -21.94 15.51
N GLY A 538 15.35 -21.29 16.60
CA GLY A 538 14.46 -20.74 17.63
C GLY A 538 15.20 -19.86 18.65
N TRP A 539 14.44 -19.13 19.46
CA TRP A 539 14.99 -18.25 20.50
C TRP A 539 15.38 -19.02 21.77
N SER A 540 16.62 -18.86 22.23
CA SER A 540 17.13 -19.42 23.49
C SER A 540 17.65 -18.31 24.42
N ALA A 541 17.39 -18.42 25.72
CA ALA A 541 17.92 -17.51 26.75
C ALA A 541 19.27 -17.96 27.33
N GLU A 542 19.80 -19.11 26.89
CA GLU A 542 21.07 -19.62 27.40
C GLU A 542 22.22 -18.64 27.11
N GLY A 543 23.07 -18.38 28.13
CA GLY A 543 24.19 -17.45 28.00
C GLY A 543 23.82 -15.96 27.85
N GLY A 544 22.54 -15.60 27.90
CA GLY A 544 22.04 -14.22 27.95
C GLY A 544 21.65 -13.79 29.37
N GLN A 545 22.02 -12.57 29.77
CA GLN A 545 21.66 -11.99 31.07
C GLN A 545 21.18 -10.54 30.88
N LEU A 546 20.16 -10.12 31.64
CA LEU A 546 19.76 -8.72 31.72
C LEU A 546 20.77 -7.95 32.59
N ALA A 547 21.26 -6.82 32.10
CA ALA A 547 22.25 -5.98 32.79
C ALA A 547 21.65 -4.70 33.37
N ALA A 548 20.74 -4.06 32.65
CA ALA A 548 20.01 -2.86 33.09
C ALA A 548 18.63 -2.83 32.43
N ARG A 549 17.65 -2.23 33.11
CA ARG A 549 16.27 -2.07 32.62
C ARG A 549 15.82 -0.63 32.86
N GLU A 550 15.59 0.08 31.76
CA GLU A 550 14.96 1.40 31.73
C GLU A 550 13.56 1.29 31.07
N PRO A 551 12.70 2.32 31.14
CA PRO A 551 11.36 2.26 30.54
C PRO A 551 11.34 2.12 29.01
N ASN A 552 12.43 2.45 28.33
CA ASN A 552 12.55 2.43 26.86
C ASN A 552 13.74 1.63 26.34
N VAL A 553 14.66 1.19 27.22
CA VAL A 553 15.92 0.55 26.87
C VAL A 553 16.16 -0.64 27.79
N THR A 554 16.53 -1.78 27.22
CA THR A 554 16.97 -2.95 27.96
C THR A 554 18.40 -3.29 27.54
N SER A 555 19.31 -3.32 28.50
CA SER A 555 20.71 -3.72 28.26
C SER A 555 20.89 -5.19 28.60
N VAL A 556 21.49 -5.94 27.68
CA VAL A 556 21.73 -7.39 27.78
C VAL A 556 23.23 -7.69 27.75
N ARG A 557 23.64 -8.78 28.37
CA ARG A 557 25.00 -9.34 28.36
C ARG A 557 24.96 -10.76 27.79
N CYS A 558 25.63 -10.99 26.68
CA CYS A 558 25.62 -12.26 25.96
C CYS A 558 27.03 -12.84 25.83
N ARG A 559 27.21 -14.12 26.15
CA ARG A 559 28.50 -14.83 26.01
C ARG A 559 28.74 -15.46 24.62
N HIS A 560 27.72 -15.41 23.77
CA HIS A 560 27.73 -15.95 22.42
C HIS A 560 27.69 -14.83 21.38
N LEU A 561 28.46 -15.00 20.31
CA LEU A 561 28.41 -14.18 19.10
C LEU A 561 27.32 -14.77 18.18
N SER A 562 26.14 -14.16 18.15
CA SER A 562 24.98 -14.56 17.33
C SER A 562 24.02 -13.36 17.16
N ASN A 563 22.87 -13.60 16.54
CA ASN A 563 21.70 -12.71 16.56
C ASN A 563 21.12 -12.66 17.98
N VAL A 564 21.08 -11.48 18.59
CA VAL A 564 20.59 -11.22 19.95
C VAL A 564 19.43 -10.23 19.90
N ALA A 565 18.41 -10.47 20.73
CA ALA A 565 17.28 -9.56 20.93
C ALA A 565 16.73 -9.66 22.36
N VAL A 566 15.85 -8.73 22.73
CA VAL A 566 15.01 -8.87 23.93
C VAL A 566 13.60 -9.26 23.50
N LEU A 567 13.12 -10.36 24.06
CA LEU A 567 11.73 -10.80 23.94
C LEU A 567 10.93 -10.23 25.11
N MET A 568 9.73 -9.72 24.86
CA MET A 568 8.82 -9.24 25.90
C MET A 568 7.39 -9.71 25.62
N GLU A 569 6.61 -9.91 26.68
CA GLU A 569 5.17 -10.02 26.59
C GLU A 569 4.60 -8.62 26.30
N LEU A 570 4.22 -8.37 25.04
CA LEU A 570 3.65 -7.09 24.64
C LEU A 570 2.17 -7.06 25.04
N SER A 571 1.76 -6.01 25.75
CA SER A 571 0.39 -5.84 26.27
C SER A 571 -0.70 -5.74 25.18
N GLY A 572 -0.32 -5.63 23.90
CA GLY A 572 -1.20 -5.68 22.74
C GLY A 572 -1.47 -7.07 22.15
N PHE A 573 -0.90 -8.15 22.71
CA PHE A 573 -1.20 -9.51 22.25
C PHE A 573 -2.14 -10.23 23.23
N PRO A 574 -3.40 -10.52 22.87
CA PRO A 574 -4.22 -11.43 23.66
C PRO A 574 -3.58 -12.82 23.67
N SER A 575 -3.58 -13.45 24.84
CA SER A 575 -3.12 -14.83 25.05
C SER A 575 -3.85 -15.82 24.13
N GLU A 576 -3.27 -17.00 23.93
CA GLU A 576 -3.93 -18.08 23.17
C GLU A 576 -5.15 -18.64 23.91
N ALA A 577 -6.27 -17.93 23.79
CA ALA A 577 -7.61 -18.46 23.94
C ALA A 577 -8.39 -18.14 22.65
N GLN A 578 -8.63 -19.18 21.85
CA GLN A 578 -9.70 -19.30 20.84
C GLN A 578 -10.22 -17.98 20.25
N SER A 579 -9.61 -17.50 19.15
CA SER A 579 -10.23 -16.61 18.15
C SER A 579 -11.33 -15.66 18.68
N ALA A 580 -11.02 -14.90 19.72
CA ALA A 580 -11.94 -13.91 20.25
C ALA A 580 -11.94 -12.75 19.28
N ALA A 581 -12.92 -12.74 18.35
CA ALA A 581 -13.26 -11.55 17.58
C ALA A 581 -13.35 -10.38 18.57
N GLU A 582 -12.75 -9.24 18.24
CA GLU A 582 -12.67 -8.10 19.16
C GLU A 582 -14.11 -7.74 19.58
N VAL A 583 -14.43 -8.06 20.84
CA VAL A 583 -15.83 -8.09 21.29
C VAL A 583 -16.24 -6.65 21.52
N LEU A 584 -17.29 -6.20 20.84
CA LEU A 584 -17.82 -4.85 21.05
C LEU A 584 -18.18 -4.66 22.54
N HIS A 585 -18.16 -3.41 23.00
CA HIS A 585 -18.53 -3.10 24.38
C HIS A 585 -19.86 -3.80 24.75
N PRO A 586 -19.98 -4.54 25.88
CA PRO A 586 -21.13 -5.41 26.17
C PRO A 586 -22.51 -4.73 26.04
N ALA A 587 -22.57 -3.43 26.33
CA ALA A 587 -23.75 -2.59 26.12
C ALA A 587 -24.30 -2.65 24.68
N MET A 588 -23.44 -2.77 23.66
CA MET A 588 -23.84 -2.89 22.26
C MET A 588 -24.61 -4.19 22.01
N TYR A 589 -24.16 -5.32 22.57
CA TYR A 589 -24.87 -6.59 22.47
C TYR A 589 -26.19 -6.56 23.21
N THR A 590 -26.24 -6.01 24.43
CA THR A 590 -27.51 -5.89 25.18
C THR A 590 -28.50 -4.97 24.48
N CYS A 591 -28.05 -3.83 23.95
CA CYS A 591 -28.89 -2.90 23.19
C CYS A 591 -29.38 -3.53 21.88
N THR A 592 -28.50 -4.24 21.14
CA THR A 592 -28.89 -4.97 19.93
C THR A 592 -29.88 -6.09 20.24
N ALA A 593 -29.71 -6.86 21.32
CA ALA A 593 -30.64 -7.91 21.71
C ALA A 593 -32.04 -7.35 22.05
N VAL A 594 -32.10 -6.27 22.83
CA VAL A 594 -33.36 -5.57 23.16
C VAL A 594 -34.01 -5.00 21.90
N LEU A 595 -33.24 -4.31 21.05
CA LEU A 595 -33.73 -3.76 19.78
C LEU A 595 -34.29 -4.85 18.86
N LEU A 596 -33.57 -5.96 18.69
CA LEU A 596 -34.02 -7.10 17.89
C LEU A 596 -35.30 -7.71 18.48
N LEU A 597 -35.41 -7.86 19.80
CA LEU A 597 -36.63 -8.37 20.44
C LEU A 597 -37.83 -7.44 20.17
N CYS A 598 -37.67 -6.12 20.29
CA CYS A 598 -38.70 -5.14 19.95
C CYS A 598 -39.08 -5.15 18.45
N LEU A 599 -38.11 -5.35 17.56
CA LEU A 599 -38.34 -5.42 16.11
C LEU A 599 -39.00 -6.75 15.69
N PHE A 600 -38.59 -7.89 16.27
CA PHE A 600 -39.22 -9.17 15.99
C PHE A 600 -40.63 -9.24 16.56
N THR A 601 -40.87 -8.75 17.78
CA THR A 601 -42.23 -8.68 18.33
C THR A 601 -43.14 -7.81 17.45
N THR A 602 -42.70 -6.62 17.00
CA THR A 602 -43.49 -5.83 16.04
C THR A 602 -43.70 -6.55 14.71
N ILE A 603 -42.67 -7.15 14.10
CA ILE A 603 -42.81 -7.92 12.85
C ILE A 603 -43.83 -9.06 13.01
N ILE A 604 -43.72 -9.87 14.07
CA ILE A 604 -44.61 -11.01 14.34
C ILE A 604 -46.03 -10.53 14.59
N THR A 605 -46.24 -9.53 15.45
CA THR A 605 -47.58 -8.96 15.72
C THR A 605 -48.24 -8.47 14.43
N TYR A 606 -47.53 -7.72 13.58
CA TYR A 606 -48.09 -7.22 12.34
C TYR A 606 -48.32 -8.29 11.26
N ILE A 607 -47.62 -9.42 11.30
CA ILE A 607 -47.88 -10.57 10.41
C ILE A 607 -49.09 -11.38 10.91
N VAL A 608 -49.10 -11.78 12.19
CA VAL A 608 -50.16 -12.62 12.78
C VAL A 608 -51.49 -11.89 12.85
N HIS A 609 -51.49 -10.62 13.26
CA HIS A 609 -52.69 -9.79 13.39
C HIS A 609 -52.97 -8.92 12.15
N HIS A 610 -52.46 -9.32 10.97
CA HIS A 610 -52.71 -8.62 9.71
C HIS A 610 -54.22 -8.43 9.40
N GLY A 611 -55.08 -9.35 9.83
CA GLY A 611 -56.53 -9.26 9.65
C GLY A 611 -57.27 -8.35 10.65
N THR A 612 -56.66 -8.02 11.79
CA THR A 612 -57.31 -7.22 12.86
C THR A 612 -56.73 -5.82 13.00
N ILE A 613 -55.49 -5.58 12.57
CA ILE A 613 -54.86 -4.26 12.65
C ILE A 613 -55.18 -3.45 11.38
N LEU A 614 -55.99 -2.39 11.55
CA LEU A 614 -56.44 -1.49 10.49
C LEU A 614 -55.32 -0.55 10.00
N ILE A 615 -54.33 -1.07 9.27
CA ILE A 615 -53.32 -0.29 8.55
C ILE A 615 -53.48 -0.48 7.03
N PRO A 616 -53.39 0.59 6.22
CA PRO A 616 -53.41 0.46 4.76
C PRO A 616 -52.26 -0.43 4.28
N ARG A 617 -52.54 -1.36 3.34
CA ARG A 617 -51.58 -2.33 2.78
C ARG A 617 -50.21 -1.74 2.39
N LYS A 618 -50.18 -0.47 1.95
CA LYS A 618 -48.94 0.31 1.69
C LYS A 618 -48.10 0.49 2.96
N GLY A 619 -48.71 0.96 4.04
CA GLY A 619 -48.09 1.20 5.34
C GLY A 619 -47.60 -0.07 6.01
N TRP A 620 -48.34 -1.18 5.86
CA TRP A 620 -47.92 -2.50 6.37
C TRP A 620 -46.59 -2.96 5.76
N HIS A 621 -46.48 -2.97 4.42
CA HIS A 621 -45.22 -3.31 3.75
C HIS A 621 -44.10 -2.33 4.12
N MET A 622 -44.37 -1.01 4.17
CA MET A 622 -43.37 -0.01 4.56
C MET A 622 -42.90 -0.17 6.02
N LEU A 623 -43.76 -0.64 6.92
CA LEU A 623 -43.41 -0.93 8.30
C LEU A 623 -42.51 -2.16 8.41
N LEU A 624 -42.93 -3.30 7.83
CA LEU A 624 -42.17 -4.53 7.91
C LEU A 624 -40.79 -4.44 7.24
N ASN A 625 -40.69 -3.82 6.06
CA ASN A 625 -39.38 -3.65 5.41
C ASN A 625 -38.44 -2.74 6.22
N LEU A 626 -38.97 -1.66 6.84
CA LEU A 626 -38.16 -0.80 7.71
C LEU A 626 -37.65 -1.59 8.92
N CYS A 627 -38.53 -2.32 9.62
CA CYS A 627 -38.14 -3.15 10.76
C CYS A 627 -37.12 -4.23 10.37
N PHE A 628 -37.30 -4.86 9.20
CA PHE A 628 -36.38 -5.86 8.65
C PHE A 628 -34.98 -5.28 8.37
N HIS A 629 -34.88 -4.14 7.67
CA HIS A 629 -33.56 -3.57 7.36
C HIS A 629 -32.86 -3.00 8.61
N ILE A 630 -33.58 -2.46 9.59
CA ILE A 630 -33.00 -2.07 10.89
C ILE A 630 -32.47 -3.31 11.64
N ALA A 631 -33.27 -4.39 11.71
CA ALA A 631 -32.85 -5.64 12.35
C ALA A 631 -31.62 -6.26 11.66
N MET A 632 -31.61 -6.28 10.32
CA MET A 632 -30.47 -6.76 9.53
C MET A 632 -29.21 -5.91 9.79
N THR A 633 -29.35 -4.58 9.84
CA THR A 633 -28.23 -3.67 10.13
C THR A 633 -27.68 -3.95 11.54
N ALA A 634 -28.54 -4.01 12.56
CA ALA A 634 -28.14 -4.20 13.95
C ALA A 634 -27.50 -5.58 14.20
N ALA A 635 -28.06 -6.65 13.62
CA ALA A 635 -27.55 -8.00 13.77
C ALA A 635 -26.19 -8.19 13.08
N VAL A 636 -26.05 -7.72 11.83
CA VAL A 636 -24.79 -7.83 11.08
C VAL A 636 -23.71 -6.91 11.67
N PHE A 637 -24.10 -5.76 12.23
CA PHE A 637 -23.16 -4.86 12.92
C PHE A 637 -22.59 -5.55 14.15
N ALA A 638 -23.44 -5.98 15.09
CA ALA A 638 -22.98 -6.58 16.35
C ALA A 638 -22.25 -7.92 16.15
N GLY A 639 -22.69 -8.74 15.19
CA GLY A 639 -22.11 -10.07 14.95
C GLY A 639 -20.94 -10.11 13.96
N GLY A 640 -20.76 -9.08 13.13
CA GLY A 640 -19.86 -9.16 11.97
C GLY A 640 -18.77 -8.09 11.87
N ILE A 641 -18.94 -6.91 12.47
CA ILE A 641 -18.08 -5.76 12.15
C ILE A 641 -16.60 -5.93 12.54
N THR A 642 -16.29 -6.81 13.49
CA THR A 642 -14.91 -7.12 13.94
C THR A 642 -14.34 -8.41 13.36
N LEU A 643 -15.00 -9.04 12.36
CA LEU A 643 -14.51 -10.27 11.69
C LEU A 643 -13.45 -10.00 10.60
N THR A 644 -12.54 -9.07 10.86
CA THR A 644 -11.52 -8.59 9.89
C THR A 644 -10.53 -9.66 9.42
N GLY A 645 -10.28 -10.68 10.25
CA GLY A 645 -9.43 -11.83 9.92
C GLY A 645 -9.98 -12.77 8.83
N TYR A 646 -11.24 -12.64 8.43
CA TYR A 646 -11.88 -13.48 7.42
C TYR A 646 -12.27 -12.65 6.18
N ARG A 647 -11.34 -12.47 5.24
CA ARG A 647 -11.50 -11.57 4.06
C ARG A 647 -12.90 -11.61 3.41
N ALA A 648 -13.36 -12.80 3.00
CA ALA A 648 -14.66 -12.96 2.35
C ALA A 648 -15.86 -12.64 3.27
N VAL A 649 -15.79 -13.00 4.56
CA VAL A 649 -16.83 -12.69 5.54
C VAL A 649 -16.87 -11.20 5.83
N CYS A 650 -15.71 -10.56 5.97
CA CYS A 650 -15.59 -9.13 6.21
C CYS A 650 -16.13 -8.30 5.03
N GLN A 651 -15.81 -8.70 3.80
CA GLN A 651 -16.39 -8.11 2.59
C GLN A 651 -17.92 -8.28 2.55
N ALA A 652 -18.45 -9.47 2.86
CA ALA A 652 -19.88 -9.71 2.90
C ALA A 652 -20.59 -8.86 3.99
N VAL A 653 -20.02 -8.79 5.19
CA VAL A 653 -20.49 -7.92 6.30
C VAL A 653 -20.54 -6.46 5.85
N GLY A 654 -19.45 -5.94 5.28
CA GLY A 654 -19.36 -4.56 4.81
C GLY A 654 -20.40 -4.23 3.72
N ILE A 655 -20.59 -5.13 2.74
CA ILE A 655 -21.61 -4.98 1.68
C ILE A 655 -23.02 -5.01 2.28
N ILE A 656 -23.32 -5.93 3.20
CA ILE A 656 -24.65 -6.04 3.81
C ILE A 656 -24.95 -4.83 4.68
N LEU A 657 -24.00 -4.33 5.47
CA LEU A 657 -24.15 -3.12 6.28
C LEU A 657 -24.36 -1.87 5.42
N HIS A 658 -23.61 -1.74 4.33
CA HIS A 658 -23.75 -0.64 3.37
C HIS A 658 -25.16 -0.64 2.76
N TYR A 659 -25.62 -1.80 2.29
CA TYR A 659 -26.94 -1.99 1.71
C TYR A 659 -28.08 -1.74 2.72
N SER A 660 -28.01 -2.35 3.91
CA SER A 660 -29.07 -2.30 4.92
C SER A 660 -29.26 -0.89 5.48
N SER A 661 -28.17 -0.14 5.67
CA SER A 661 -28.18 1.24 6.16
C SER A 661 -28.82 2.19 5.13
N LEU A 662 -28.40 2.13 3.86
CA LEU A 662 -28.99 2.94 2.78
C LEU A 662 -30.47 2.60 2.54
N SER A 663 -30.84 1.31 2.56
CA SER A 663 -32.24 0.88 2.43
C SER A 663 -33.11 1.41 3.58
N THR A 664 -32.61 1.35 4.82
CA THR A 664 -33.30 1.89 6.00
C THR A 664 -33.61 3.38 5.83
N LEU A 665 -32.64 4.18 5.39
CA LEU A 665 -32.83 5.62 5.12
C LEU A 665 -33.85 5.88 4.00
N LEU A 666 -33.80 5.14 2.90
CA LEU A 666 -34.78 5.29 1.81
C LEU A 666 -36.19 4.84 2.21
N TRP A 667 -36.35 3.79 3.02
CA TRP A 667 -37.66 3.42 3.56
C TRP A 667 -38.24 4.50 4.49
N MET A 668 -37.39 5.20 5.27
CA MET A 668 -37.81 6.38 6.04
C MET A 668 -38.22 7.55 5.11
N ALA A 669 -37.45 7.85 4.07
CA ALA A 669 -37.79 8.88 3.09
C ALA A 669 -39.10 8.59 2.34
N VAL A 670 -39.33 7.32 1.95
CA VAL A 670 -40.58 6.86 1.33
C VAL A 670 -41.76 7.03 2.29
N LYS A 671 -41.61 6.71 3.58
CA LYS A 671 -42.64 6.97 4.60
C LYS A 671 -42.91 8.47 4.78
N ALA A 672 -41.88 9.31 4.86
CA ALA A 672 -42.03 10.76 4.99
C ALA A 672 -42.80 11.37 3.80
N ARG A 673 -42.49 10.93 2.58
CA ARG A 673 -43.24 11.32 1.36
C ARG A 673 -44.70 10.87 1.39
N VAL A 674 -44.99 9.67 1.89
CA VAL A 674 -46.37 9.17 2.03
C VAL A 674 -47.11 10.00 3.07
N LEU A 675 -46.54 10.23 4.25
CA LEU A 675 -47.10 11.08 5.29
C LEU A 675 -47.43 12.49 4.78
N TYR A 676 -46.48 13.14 4.11
CA TYR A 676 -46.69 14.44 3.47
C TYR A 676 -47.86 14.42 2.49
N LYS A 677 -47.98 13.36 1.68
CA LYS A 677 -49.09 13.23 0.72
C LYS A 677 -50.44 13.05 1.41
N GLU A 678 -50.54 12.23 2.45
CA GLU A 678 -51.80 12.05 3.19
C GLU A 678 -52.23 13.34 3.91
N VAL A 679 -51.28 14.12 4.46
CA VAL A 679 -51.53 15.44 5.07
C VAL A 679 -52.03 16.48 4.07
N THR A 680 -51.40 16.54 2.89
CA THR A 680 -51.74 17.50 1.82
C THR A 680 -52.92 17.05 0.95
N TRP A 681 -53.42 15.83 1.13
CA TRP A 681 -54.56 15.33 0.37
C TRP A 681 -55.82 16.14 0.66
N LYS A 682 -56.32 16.82 -0.37
CA LYS A 682 -57.70 17.31 -0.45
C LYS A 682 -58.50 16.27 -1.22
N ALA A 683 -59.68 15.91 -0.73
CA ALA A 683 -60.59 15.06 -1.47
C ALA A 683 -60.96 15.74 -2.81
N PRO A 684 -61.02 15.02 -3.94
CA PRO A 684 -61.57 15.56 -5.16
C PRO A 684 -63.03 15.97 -4.94
N GLN A 685 -63.40 17.20 -5.32
CA GLN A 685 -64.81 17.51 -5.55
C GLN A 685 -65.24 16.72 -6.79
N GLN A 686 -66.28 15.90 -6.67
CA GLN A 686 -66.91 15.26 -7.83
C GLN A 686 -67.72 16.30 -8.62
N PRO A 687 -67.49 16.44 -9.93
CA PRO A 687 -68.59 16.60 -10.87
C PRO A 687 -69.20 15.22 -11.14
N ASP A 688 -70.52 15.18 -11.38
CA ASP A 688 -71.21 13.96 -11.81
C ASP A 688 -70.74 13.49 -13.20
N GLY A 689 -70.77 12.17 -13.41
CA GLY A 689 -70.55 11.55 -14.73
C GLY A 689 -69.39 10.55 -14.77
N ASP A 690 -69.72 9.32 -15.14
CA ASP A 690 -68.86 8.15 -15.31
C ASP A 690 -67.35 8.38 -15.50
N THR A 691 -66.53 7.68 -14.70
CA THR A 691 -65.22 7.20 -15.18
C THR A 691 -64.76 5.94 -14.47
N SER A 692 -64.21 5.02 -15.26
CA SER A 692 -63.82 3.66 -14.86
C SER A 692 -62.88 3.60 -13.66
N GLN A 693 -63.09 2.61 -12.78
CA GLN A 693 -62.25 2.32 -11.61
C GLN A 693 -60.75 2.31 -11.98
N ALA A 694 -59.98 3.22 -11.38
CA ALA A 694 -58.54 3.28 -11.57
C ALA A 694 -57.86 2.04 -10.98
N ALA A 695 -57.26 1.21 -11.85
CA ALA A 695 -56.58 -0.03 -11.47
C ALA A 695 -55.53 0.17 -10.34
N PRO A 696 -55.39 -0.80 -9.41
CA PRO A 696 -54.50 -0.67 -8.27
C PRO A 696 -53.04 -0.57 -8.70
N ARG A 697 -52.47 0.65 -8.67
CA ARG A 697 -51.07 0.88 -9.06
C ARG A 697 -50.11 0.01 -8.23
N PRO A 698 -49.24 -0.79 -8.85
CA PRO A 698 -48.47 -1.83 -8.16
C PRO A 698 -47.49 -1.27 -7.13
N MET A 699 -47.33 -2.00 -6.02
CA MET A 699 -46.41 -1.66 -4.92
C MET A 699 -44.92 -1.66 -5.34
N LEU A 700 -44.61 -2.36 -6.44
CA LEU A 700 -43.27 -2.60 -6.98
C LEU A 700 -42.38 -1.34 -6.99
N ARG A 701 -42.92 -0.19 -7.37
CA ARG A 701 -42.18 1.08 -7.43
C ARG A 701 -41.51 1.49 -6.11
N PHE A 702 -42.07 1.13 -4.96
CA PHE A 702 -41.49 1.49 -3.66
C PHE A 702 -40.30 0.59 -3.32
N TYR A 703 -40.39 -0.69 -3.67
CA TYR A 703 -39.28 -1.65 -3.54
C TYR A 703 -38.13 -1.34 -4.52
N LEU A 704 -38.43 -0.95 -5.76
CA LEU A 704 -37.43 -0.50 -6.73
C LEU A 704 -36.66 0.74 -6.24
N ILE A 705 -37.34 1.69 -5.58
CA ILE A 705 -36.69 2.87 -5.01
C ILE A 705 -35.88 2.48 -3.75
N ALA A 706 -36.53 1.96 -2.71
CA ALA A 706 -35.89 1.80 -1.40
C ALA A 706 -34.98 0.57 -1.29
N GLY A 707 -35.24 -0.50 -2.06
CA GLY A 707 -34.38 -1.68 -2.13
C GLY A 707 -33.47 -1.71 -3.35
N GLY A 708 -33.91 -1.20 -4.51
CA GLY A 708 -33.15 -1.24 -5.76
C GLY A 708 -32.01 -0.22 -5.84
N ILE A 709 -32.22 1.03 -5.42
CA ILE A 709 -31.16 2.06 -5.45
C ILE A 709 -29.95 1.68 -4.58
N PRO A 710 -30.12 1.22 -3.32
CA PRO A 710 -28.98 0.74 -2.52
C PRO A 710 -28.28 -0.46 -3.14
N LEU A 711 -29.02 -1.38 -3.78
CA LEU A 711 -28.44 -2.54 -4.46
C LEU A 711 -27.54 -2.12 -5.63
N ILE A 712 -27.97 -1.13 -6.43
CA ILE A 712 -27.17 -0.57 -7.53
C ILE A 712 -25.92 0.13 -6.99
N ILE A 713 -26.05 0.97 -5.95
CA ILE A 713 -24.91 1.68 -5.34
C ILE A 713 -23.88 0.68 -4.78
N CYS A 714 -24.33 -0.31 -4.00
CA CYS A 714 -23.46 -1.33 -3.44
C CYS A 714 -22.81 -2.20 -4.52
N GLY A 715 -23.58 -2.57 -5.56
CA GLY A 715 -23.13 -3.36 -6.71
C GLY A 715 -22.05 -2.65 -7.52
N ILE A 716 -22.24 -1.37 -7.88
CA ILE A 716 -21.21 -0.56 -8.56
C ILE A 716 -19.96 -0.45 -7.66
N THR A 717 -20.15 -0.16 -6.37
CA THR A 717 -19.04 -0.02 -5.41
C THR A 717 -18.21 -1.31 -5.30
N ALA A 718 -18.86 -2.48 -5.29
CA ALA A 718 -18.19 -3.78 -5.25
C ALA A 718 -17.56 -4.17 -6.60
N ALA A 719 -18.18 -3.79 -7.73
CA ALA A 719 -17.66 -4.07 -9.06
C ALA A 719 -16.42 -3.24 -9.42
N VAL A 720 -16.31 -1.99 -8.92
CA VAL A 720 -15.13 -1.14 -9.12
C VAL A 720 -13.90 -1.71 -8.41
N ASN A 721 -14.02 -2.03 -7.12
CA ASN A 721 -13.03 -2.84 -6.40
C ASN A 721 -13.63 -3.40 -5.10
N ILE A 722 -13.76 -4.72 -5.02
CA ILE A 722 -14.29 -5.43 -3.83
C ILE A 722 -13.33 -5.37 -2.63
N GLN A 723 -12.04 -5.06 -2.84
CA GLN A 723 -11.05 -4.89 -1.77
C GLN A 723 -11.32 -3.63 -0.93
N ASN A 724 -12.07 -2.64 -1.48
CA ASN A 724 -12.55 -1.46 -0.75
C ASN A 724 -13.41 -1.78 0.50
N TYR A 725 -13.88 -3.02 0.68
CA TYR A 725 -14.62 -3.48 1.87
C TYR A 725 -13.74 -4.21 2.91
N HIS A 726 -12.41 -4.24 2.73
CA HIS A 726 -11.46 -4.94 3.62
C HIS A 726 -10.14 -4.19 3.84
N ASP A 727 -9.61 -3.50 2.82
CA ASP A 727 -8.25 -2.93 2.86
C ASP A 727 -8.05 -1.88 3.97
N ASN A 728 -7.02 -2.06 4.80
CA ASN A 728 -6.51 -1.07 5.77
C ASN A 728 -7.54 -0.46 6.76
N ASN A 729 -8.72 -1.07 6.92
CA ASN A 729 -9.71 -0.65 7.91
C ASN A 729 -9.69 -1.59 9.13
N PRO A 730 -9.77 -1.06 10.38
CA PRO A 730 -9.88 -1.89 11.60
C PRO A 730 -11.25 -2.58 11.75
N TYR A 731 -12.20 -2.31 10.85
CA TYR A 731 -13.57 -2.80 10.89
C TYR A 731 -14.03 -3.21 9.49
N CYS A 732 -14.98 -4.15 9.43
CA CYS A 732 -15.59 -4.63 8.18
C CYS A 732 -16.56 -3.60 7.59
N TRP A 733 -15.98 -2.56 7.01
CA TRP A 733 -16.67 -1.40 6.43
C TRP A 733 -15.86 -0.84 5.25
N LEU A 734 -16.51 -0.01 4.43
CA LEU A 734 -15.90 0.60 3.25
C LEU A 734 -14.76 1.56 3.62
N VAL A 735 -13.66 1.53 2.85
CA VAL A 735 -12.52 2.45 3.00
C VAL A 735 -12.97 3.90 2.90
N TRP A 736 -12.36 4.78 3.71
CA TRP A 736 -12.77 6.18 3.87
C TRP A 736 -12.99 6.93 2.55
N ARG A 737 -12.02 6.89 1.62
CA ARG A 737 -12.11 7.62 0.34
C ARG A 737 -13.31 7.17 -0.52
N PRO A 738 -13.49 5.87 -0.86
CA PRO A 738 -14.72 5.38 -1.50
C PRO A 738 -16.01 5.72 -0.73
N SER A 739 -15.99 5.66 0.62
CA SER A 739 -17.18 5.86 1.45
C SER A 739 -17.78 7.26 1.37
N LEU A 740 -16.98 8.28 1.09
CA LEU A 740 -17.46 9.65 0.88
C LEU A 740 -18.47 9.71 -0.28
N GLY A 741 -18.11 9.14 -1.44
CA GLY A 741 -18.97 9.13 -2.62
C GLY A 741 -20.08 8.08 -2.58
N ALA A 742 -19.76 6.85 -2.16
CA ALA A 742 -20.69 5.72 -2.22
C ALA A 742 -21.74 5.73 -1.09
N PHE A 743 -21.40 6.26 0.09
CA PHE A 743 -22.28 6.23 1.27
C PHE A 743 -22.66 7.64 1.75
N TYR A 744 -21.69 8.45 2.17
CA TYR A 744 -22.00 9.70 2.89
C TYR A 744 -22.73 10.74 2.04
N VAL A 745 -22.39 10.90 0.75
CA VAL A 745 -23.12 11.79 -0.17
C VAL A 745 -24.59 11.34 -0.37
N PRO A 746 -24.88 10.07 -0.72
CA PRO A 746 -26.26 9.56 -0.72
C PRO A 746 -26.99 9.73 0.61
N VAL A 747 -26.36 9.43 1.74
CA VAL A 747 -26.95 9.59 3.09
C VAL A 747 -27.36 11.04 3.34
N ALA A 748 -26.46 12.00 3.09
CA ALA A 748 -26.75 13.43 3.28
C ALA A 748 -27.91 13.91 2.41
N PHE A 749 -27.96 13.48 1.14
CA PHE A 749 -29.06 13.79 0.22
C PHE A 749 -30.40 13.19 0.69
N ILE A 750 -30.42 11.93 1.12
CA ILE A 750 -31.64 11.25 1.59
C ILE A 750 -32.16 11.92 2.88
N LEU A 751 -31.27 12.27 3.82
CA LEU A 751 -31.63 12.97 5.05
C LEU A 751 -32.19 14.36 4.76
N LEU A 752 -31.57 15.13 3.86
CA LEU A 752 -32.05 16.45 3.43
C LEU A 752 -33.47 16.36 2.85
N VAL A 753 -33.70 15.45 1.90
CA VAL A 753 -35.03 15.22 1.28
C VAL A 753 -36.06 14.77 2.32
N THR A 754 -35.67 13.92 3.26
CA THR A 754 -36.55 13.45 4.34
C THR A 754 -36.95 14.58 5.29
N TRP A 755 -35.99 15.44 5.66
CA TRP A 755 -36.22 16.62 6.49
C TRP A 755 -37.16 17.63 5.81
N ILE A 756 -36.97 17.88 4.50
CA ILE A 756 -37.88 18.72 3.70
C ILE A 756 -39.31 18.16 3.73
N TYR A 757 -39.51 16.85 3.53
CA TYR A 757 -40.85 16.26 3.60
C TYR A 757 -41.51 16.42 4.98
N PHE A 758 -40.76 16.24 6.07
CA PHE A 758 -41.29 16.47 7.43
C PHE A 758 -41.61 17.95 7.68
N LEU A 759 -40.76 18.88 7.25
CA LEU A 759 -41.00 20.31 7.37
C LEU A 759 -42.26 20.74 6.60
N CYS A 760 -42.39 20.33 5.33
CA CYS A 760 -43.57 20.62 4.52
C CYS A 760 -44.85 19.98 5.10
N ALA A 761 -44.78 18.80 5.70
CA ALA A 761 -45.90 18.17 6.39
C ALA A 761 -46.30 18.96 7.65
N GLY A 762 -45.34 19.39 8.46
CA GLY A 762 -45.57 20.20 9.66
C GLY A 762 -46.24 21.55 9.34
N LEU A 763 -45.71 22.28 8.36
CA LEU A 763 -46.30 23.54 7.87
C LEU A 763 -47.72 23.33 7.31
N SER A 764 -47.94 22.24 6.57
CA SER A 764 -49.28 21.90 6.03
C SER A 764 -50.31 21.57 7.11
N LEU A 765 -49.88 21.05 8.27
CA LEU A 765 -50.73 20.83 9.44
C LEU A 765 -51.05 22.13 10.17
N GLN A 766 -50.06 23.01 10.35
CA GLN A 766 -50.26 24.32 10.99
C GLN A 766 -51.18 25.25 10.19
N CYS A 767 -51.18 25.15 8.86
CA CYS A 767 -52.04 25.95 7.98
C CYS A 767 -53.48 25.41 7.80
N ARG A 768 -53.92 24.37 8.53
CA ARG A 768 -55.32 23.91 8.49
C ARG A 768 -56.18 24.66 9.53
N PRO A 769 -57.23 25.39 9.14
CA PRO A 769 -58.16 26.00 10.10
C PRO A 769 -58.96 24.93 10.84
N SER A 770 -59.20 25.16 12.13
CA SER A 770 -59.91 24.24 13.03
C SER A 770 -61.41 24.20 12.72
N HIS A 771 -61.81 23.31 11.81
CA HIS A 771 -63.23 23.02 11.62
C HIS A 771 -63.73 22.10 12.73
N ARG A 772 -64.57 22.65 13.60
CA ARG A 772 -65.29 21.94 14.66
C ARG A 772 -66.15 20.83 14.02
N LYS A 773 -66.20 19.66 14.65
CA LYS A 773 -66.97 18.49 14.17
C LYS A 773 -68.46 18.75 14.34
N ASP A 774 -69.21 18.72 13.24
CA ASP A 774 -70.63 18.36 13.26
C ASP A 774 -70.74 16.84 13.33
N ILE A 775 -71.72 16.35 14.10
CA ILE A 775 -71.94 14.92 14.37
C ILE A 775 -73.15 14.45 13.54
N PRO A 776 -73.02 13.45 12.65
CA PRO A 776 -74.17 12.80 12.04
C PRO A 776 -74.77 11.74 12.99
N GLU A 777 -76.09 11.70 13.12
CA GLU A 777 -76.82 10.62 13.80
C GLU A 777 -76.68 9.28 13.03
N PRO A 778 -76.62 8.13 13.74
CA PRO A 778 -76.71 6.81 13.13
C PRO A 778 -78.16 6.33 12.99
N LEU A 779 -78.53 5.82 11.81
CA LEU A 779 -79.82 5.14 11.59
C LEU A 779 -79.88 3.78 12.32
N GLU A 780 -81.08 3.41 12.77
CA GLU A 780 -81.38 2.11 13.40
C GLU A 780 -81.36 0.91 12.43
N PRO A 781 -80.96 -0.29 12.89
CA PRO A 781 -81.30 -1.58 12.28
C PRO A 781 -82.52 -2.27 12.95
N PRO A 782 -83.24 -3.17 12.25
CA PRO A 782 -84.55 -3.69 12.66
C PRO A 782 -84.51 -4.78 13.76
N PRO A 783 -85.65 -5.06 14.44
CA PRO A 783 -85.67 -5.78 15.72
C PRO A 783 -85.53 -7.30 15.60
N ARG A 784 -85.04 -7.94 16.67
CA ARG A 784 -85.16 -9.39 16.92
C ARG A 784 -85.61 -9.69 18.34
N LEU A 785 -86.46 -10.71 18.46
CA LEU A 785 -87.15 -11.14 19.67
C LEU A 785 -86.23 -11.84 20.69
N GLY A 786 -86.42 -11.52 21.98
CA GLY A 786 -86.94 -12.47 22.98
C GLY A 786 -85.99 -13.50 23.65
N GLY A 787 -85.91 -13.42 24.99
CA GLY A 787 -85.40 -14.44 25.92
C GLY A 787 -84.37 -13.89 26.93
N THR A 788 -84.72 -13.53 28.18
CA THR A 788 -84.75 -14.40 29.40
C THR A 788 -83.50 -15.28 29.54
N SER A 789 -82.72 -15.37 30.64
CA SER A 789 -82.86 -15.01 32.08
C SER A 789 -81.55 -15.48 32.80
N ASP A 790 -81.09 -15.09 34.00
CA ASP A 790 -81.53 -14.12 35.04
C ASP A 790 -80.46 -13.95 36.17
N LEU A 791 -80.49 -12.83 36.93
CA LEU A 791 -80.00 -12.61 38.32
C LEU A 791 -78.45 -12.77 38.61
N LEU A 792 -77.77 -12.03 39.53
CA LEU A 792 -78.14 -11.27 40.75
C LEU A 792 -77.06 -10.20 41.16
N THR A 793 -77.51 -9.11 41.83
CA THR A 793 -76.85 -8.17 42.81
C THR A 793 -75.33 -7.88 42.74
N ASP A 794 -74.82 -6.63 42.63
CA ASP A 794 -75.12 -5.31 43.24
C ASP A 794 -74.35 -4.97 44.54
N SER A 795 -73.62 -3.84 44.50
CA SER A 795 -73.07 -3.03 45.61
C SER A 795 -72.32 -1.81 45.06
N GLY A 796 -72.96 -0.63 45.06
CA GLY A 796 -72.31 0.68 44.84
C GLY A 796 -71.60 1.21 46.11
N SER A 797 -71.15 2.47 46.25
CA SER A 797 -71.14 3.63 45.34
C SER A 797 -70.42 4.86 45.98
N ILE A 798 -70.35 5.97 45.23
CA ILE A 798 -70.18 7.42 45.62
C ILE A 798 -68.70 7.89 45.77
N SER A 799 -68.10 8.69 44.87
CA SER A 799 -68.35 10.05 44.31
C SER A 799 -67.91 11.24 45.19
N VAL A 800 -67.22 12.23 44.59
CA VAL A 800 -67.40 13.69 44.81
C VAL A 800 -66.94 14.43 43.53
N THR A 801 -67.77 15.35 43.05
CA THR A 801 -67.40 16.45 42.14
C THR A 801 -67.81 17.78 42.79
N LEU A 802 -67.14 18.89 42.48
CA LEU A 802 -67.80 20.21 42.38
C LEU A 802 -66.97 21.24 41.59
N HIS A 803 -67.67 22.20 40.97
CA HIS A 803 -67.17 23.31 40.16
C HIS A 803 -67.18 24.65 40.91
N SER A 804 -66.39 25.63 40.45
CA SER A 804 -66.83 27.03 40.28
C SER A 804 -65.91 27.83 39.35
N GLY A 805 -66.44 28.88 38.69
CA GLY A 805 -65.80 29.61 37.57
C GLY A 805 -65.36 31.07 37.86
N PRO A 806 -65.48 32.00 36.88
CA PRO A 806 -64.38 32.89 36.44
C PRO A 806 -64.58 34.39 36.84
N PRO A 807 -63.76 35.38 36.37
CA PRO A 807 -63.82 35.93 34.99
C PRO A 807 -62.47 36.41 34.37
N CYS A 808 -62.51 36.85 33.10
CA CYS A 808 -61.43 37.60 32.42
C CYS A 808 -61.44 39.10 32.79
N PRO A 809 -60.45 39.88 32.32
CA PRO A 809 -60.79 40.97 31.39
C PRO A 809 -59.94 41.02 30.10
N GLU A 810 -60.44 41.76 29.12
CA GLU A 810 -59.90 42.01 27.77
C GLU A 810 -58.86 43.16 27.74
N GLY A 811 -58.15 43.37 26.62
CA GLY A 811 -57.38 44.62 26.39
C GLY A 811 -56.24 44.61 25.36
N ASP A 812 -56.57 44.47 24.07
CA ASP A 812 -55.92 45.08 22.87
C ASP A 812 -54.41 44.92 22.49
N GLY A 813 -54.16 44.90 21.16
CA GLY A 813 -52.84 45.17 20.53
C GLY A 813 -52.05 43.94 20.02
N VAL A 814 -52.48 43.14 19.03
CA VAL A 814 -52.78 43.42 17.60
C VAL A 814 -51.54 43.73 16.72
N TYR A 815 -51.13 42.74 15.91
CA TYR A 815 -50.30 42.79 14.68
C TYR A 815 -48.82 43.26 14.78
N SER A 816 -47.86 42.80 13.95
CA SER A 816 -47.76 41.63 13.04
C SER A 816 -46.31 41.52 12.48
N LEU A 817 -45.88 40.31 12.06
CA LEU A 817 -44.75 39.99 11.17
C LEU A 817 -43.33 40.47 11.59
N ARG A 818 -42.38 39.57 11.79
CA ARG A 818 -41.91 38.60 10.76
C ARG A 818 -41.47 37.25 11.31
#